data_AF-A0A422NQA4-F1
#
_entry.id   AF-A0A422NQA4-F1
#
_cell.length_a   1.000
_cell.length_b   1.000
_cell.length_c   1.000
_cell.angle_alpha   90.00
_cell.angle_beta   90.00
_cell.angle_gamma   90.00
#
_symmetry.space_group_name_H-M   'P 1'
#
loop_
_entity.id
_entity.type
_entity.pdbx_description
1 polymer ?
#
loop_
_entity_poly.entity_id
_entity_poly.type
_entity_poly.pdbx_seq_one_letter_code
_entity_poly.pdbx_strand_id
1 'polypeptide(L)'
;MNSAASELPPILVAAVRSGFDAFVQLQRVRFSKCNEDLAKSLAGGFGISGPATTTAAVSTVNNNSSNNRSTAAFPQTLSEWSDLLLSRLKAIEDLAVVDPTAEVVWELVSVVLAILENGGDDGVNASEPYLAWYRSRFVSVDAIHRLQSTLDEVPPQAALSPEEEEDLFEGILGPYMISIQRAFLAGLYPAAAALISSLVDYLRARVVDPFNAEEESTLADVIRLFLETPKSSTEHRGWMEAANLLVVDCKRILMPSTEASNLILQAAQQLKSLCLDLLLMVSGDAALILETCHLLELDVMDYVAAVCAVCKPYMTLRQLHHLFQNSWESWKGAVEGPWYVGVVERILASRCMADVACAMDLVGEAVRCNAYLPTSPNENSNIASSQLVNSLEAGDESSGVGSTTEVTVDPKLLRRFALLFMAAHVADICAPPLGAPVDQIHVTFIRNRLVEDFVAEFRHHPLLWRTAAMYVVYSPLMNPAILYGIVTERAASAVSDRYTFLTLHTFICSAWEESSDFQVALRRLLHDKYVLSETLNKWIASIDYYRRKAVEVLHDNIIEERMACGDTAPAVWLAVECQRSKPLQIRFEHILRSSEALESEEVYRVGQAVNNNFISVDTSSSLRMLQVLRVCAAMSEYRRAIGSLQVLDNQIDSVPDTDTVCWVLRTAERALRCIVPFRVHPVTVFTLVTQMVDVALRLPAGQQPSQFVPLLSHALEMVLTCHSADRPKHTAHAAVIREKVMQLL
;
A
#
# COMPACT_ATOMS: atom_id res chain seq x y z
N MET A 1 -10.73 7.80 17.38
CA MET A 1 -10.79 6.35 17.07
C MET A 1 -9.41 5.79 17.34
N ASN A 2 -9.22 5.17 18.51
CA ASN A 2 -7.97 4.53 18.90
C ASN A 2 -8.07 3.03 18.60
N SER A 3 -6.93 2.43 18.21
CA SER A 3 -6.65 0.98 18.12
C SER A 3 -7.15 0.22 16.89
N ALA A 4 -6.35 0.23 15.81
CA ALA A 4 -6.25 -0.88 14.82
C ALA A 4 -4.96 -0.84 13.96
N ALA A 5 -3.97 0.00 14.27
CA ALA A 5 -2.77 0.17 13.43
C ALA A 5 -1.76 -1.00 13.54
N SER A 6 -2.00 -1.97 14.43
CA SER A 6 -1.17 -3.16 14.64
C SER A 6 -1.67 -4.41 13.91
N GLU A 7 -2.72 -4.32 13.10
CA GLU A 7 -3.44 -5.50 12.56
C GLU A 7 -3.39 -5.60 11.04
N LEU A 8 -2.31 -5.13 10.38
CA LEU A 8 -2.12 -5.50 8.98
C LEU A 8 -1.67 -6.97 8.93
N PRO A 9 -2.42 -7.87 8.24
CA PRO A 9 -2.03 -9.27 8.17
C PRO A 9 -0.65 -9.45 7.51
N PRO A 10 0.17 -10.43 7.93
CA PRO A 10 1.54 -10.63 7.41
C PRO A 10 1.61 -10.73 5.88
N ILE A 11 0.57 -11.29 5.28
CA ILE A 11 0.38 -11.43 3.84
C ILE A 11 0.33 -10.07 3.11
N LEU A 12 -0.37 -9.07 3.67
CA LEU A 12 -0.42 -7.72 3.12
C LEU A 12 0.91 -7.00 3.34
N VAL A 13 1.62 -7.29 4.44
CA VAL A 13 2.98 -6.78 4.64
C VAL A 13 3.94 -7.30 3.57
N ALA A 14 3.85 -8.58 3.22
CA ALA A 14 4.62 -9.17 2.12
C ALA A 14 4.23 -8.53 0.76
N ALA A 15 2.94 -8.32 0.51
CA ALA A 15 2.44 -7.66 -0.70
C ALA A 15 2.99 -6.24 -0.86
N VAL A 16 2.92 -5.42 0.20
CA VAL A 16 3.46 -4.06 0.18
C VAL A 16 4.95 -4.06 -0.11
N ARG A 17 5.73 -4.97 0.52
CA ARG A 17 7.18 -5.06 0.29
C ARG A 17 7.50 -5.46 -1.15
N SER A 18 6.83 -6.47 -1.67
CA SER A 18 7.03 -6.95 -3.03
C SER A 18 6.64 -5.90 -4.08
N GLY A 19 5.51 -5.21 -3.88
CA GLY A 19 5.09 -4.10 -4.73
C GLY A 19 6.07 -2.92 -4.67
N PHE A 20 6.55 -2.59 -3.47
CA PHE A 20 7.53 -1.52 -3.27
C PHE A 20 8.86 -1.80 -3.97
N ASP A 21 9.35 -3.04 -3.92
CA ASP A 21 10.58 -3.42 -4.62
C ASP A 21 10.45 -3.22 -6.13
N ALA A 22 9.33 -3.64 -6.73
CA ALA A 22 9.03 -3.42 -8.14
C ALA A 22 8.88 -1.93 -8.47
N PHE A 23 8.17 -1.17 -7.61
CA PHE A 23 8.03 0.28 -7.73
C PHE A 23 9.40 0.99 -7.73
N VAL A 24 10.28 0.68 -6.76
CA VAL A 24 11.63 1.28 -6.70
C VAL A 24 12.46 0.93 -7.93
N GLN A 25 12.36 -0.30 -8.44
CA GLN A 25 13.04 -0.70 -9.68
C GLN A 25 12.52 0.09 -10.89
N LEU A 26 11.20 0.25 -11.03
CA LEU A 26 10.59 1.07 -12.07
C LEU A 26 11.08 2.52 -11.99
N GLN A 27 11.09 3.11 -10.79
CA GLN A 27 11.59 4.47 -10.58
C GLN A 27 13.08 4.59 -10.93
N ARG A 28 13.91 3.61 -10.57
CA ARG A 28 15.34 3.58 -10.96
C ARG A 28 15.53 3.56 -12.47
N VAL A 29 14.79 2.70 -13.19
CA VAL A 29 14.85 2.60 -14.67
C VAL A 29 14.40 3.91 -15.33
N ARG A 30 13.41 4.58 -14.74
CA ARG A 30 12.94 5.86 -15.25
C ARG A 30 13.91 6.99 -14.99
N PHE A 31 14.43 7.08 -13.78
CA PHE A 31 15.40 8.12 -13.42
C PHE A 31 16.73 7.93 -14.12
N SER A 32 17.19 6.71 -14.41
CA SER A 32 18.42 6.50 -15.18
C SER A 32 18.33 7.05 -16.62
N LYS A 33 17.14 7.04 -17.22
CA LYS A 33 16.88 7.68 -18.53
C LYS A 33 16.92 9.21 -18.47
N CYS A 34 16.74 9.80 -17.28
CA CYS A 34 16.75 11.25 -17.09
C CYS A 34 18.08 11.78 -16.50
N ASN A 35 18.71 11.03 -15.59
CA ASN A 35 19.93 11.38 -14.88
C ASN A 35 20.57 10.14 -14.22
N GLU A 36 21.78 9.76 -14.65
CA GLU A 36 22.51 8.60 -14.12
C GLU A 36 22.90 8.73 -12.63
N ASP A 37 23.14 9.95 -12.14
CA ASP A 37 23.55 10.18 -10.75
C ASP A 37 22.37 9.97 -9.78
N LEU A 38 21.16 10.28 -10.23
CA LEU A 38 19.93 9.99 -9.48
C LEU A 38 19.71 8.47 -9.39
N ALA A 39 19.91 7.73 -10.48
CA ALA A 39 19.82 6.27 -10.46
C ALA A 39 20.86 5.61 -9.53
N LYS A 40 22.08 6.18 -9.43
CA LYS A 40 23.13 5.70 -8.53
C LYS A 40 22.85 6.03 -7.06
N SER A 41 22.34 7.22 -6.75
CA SER A 41 21.90 7.61 -5.39
C SER A 41 20.82 6.65 -4.87
N LEU A 42 19.91 6.20 -5.75
CA LEU A 42 18.89 5.20 -5.44
C LEU A 42 19.45 3.79 -5.19
N ALA A 43 20.63 3.47 -5.74
CA ALA A 43 21.32 2.19 -5.54
C ALA A 43 22.19 2.15 -4.27
N GLY A 44 22.76 3.29 -3.86
CA GLY A 44 23.65 3.38 -2.69
C GLY A 44 22.97 3.73 -1.36
N GLY A 45 21.77 4.32 -1.38
CA GLY A 45 21.16 4.91 -0.18
C GLY A 45 20.34 3.99 0.73
N PHE A 46 19.93 2.80 0.27
CA PHE A 46 18.85 2.07 0.93
C PHE A 46 19.11 0.57 0.95
N GLY A 47 19.44 0.04 2.14
CA GLY A 47 19.90 -1.32 2.42
C GLY A 47 19.00 -2.44 1.93
N ILE A 48 19.06 -2.71 0.62
CA ILE A 48 18.71 -3.98 0.02
C ILE A 48 20.04 -4.66 -0.27
N SER A 49 20.35 -5.71 0.49
CA SER A 49 21.41 -6.66 0.16
C SER A 49 21.00 -7.46 -1.07
N GLY A 50 21.16 -6.86 -2.25
CA GLY A 50 21.16 -7.52 -3.57
C GLY A 50 22.52 -7.29 -4.23
N PRO A 51 23.01 -8.22 -5.07
CA PRO A 51 24.40 -8.19 -5.51
C PRO A 51 24.66 -6.92 -6.32
N ALA A 52 25.73 -6.22 -5.94
CA ALA A 52 26.21 -5.04 -6.62
C ALA A 52 26.46 -5.34 -8.11
N THR A 53 25.60 -4.82 -8.99
CA THR A 53 25.92 -4.78 -10.42
C THR A 53 26.92 -3.67 -10.65
N THR A 54 28.19 -4.04 -10.64
CA THR A 54 29.29 -3.23 -11.18
C THR A 54 28.97 -2.88 -12.62
N THR A 55 28.77 -1.58 -12.86
CA THR A 55 28.74 -0.98 -14.18
C THR A 55 30.11 -1.14 -14.84
N ALA A 56 30.19 -1.97 -15.86
CA ALA A 56 31.21 -1.88 -16.90
C ALA A 56 30.49 -1.82 -18.26
N ALA A 57 30.54 -0.64 -18.85
CA ALA A 57 30.14 -0.41 -20.22
C ALA A 57 30.98 -1.28 -21.17
N VAL A 58 30.35 -2.04 -22.05
CA VAL A 58 30.92 -2.41 -23.35
C VAL A 58 29.81 -2.41 -24.39
N SER A 59 29.95 -1.46 -25.30
CA SER A 59 29.29 -1.41 -26.60
C SER A 59 29.62 -2.66 -27.41
N THR A 60 28.61 -3.38 -27.91
CA THR A 60 28.72 -4.09 -29.20
C THR A 60 27.36 -4.54 -29.74
N VAL A 61 27.14 -4.15 -30.99
CA VAL A 61 26.14 -4.68 -31.93
C VAL A 61 26.50 -6.14 -32.26
N ASN A 62 25.59 -7.10 -32.06
CA ASN A 62 25.17 -8.09 -33.08
C ASN A 62 24.22 -9.18 -32.57
N ASN A 63 23.44 -9.68 -33.54
CA ASN A 63 22.44 -10.75 -33.51
C ASN A 63 22.90 -12.12 -32.99
N ASN A 64 21.85 -12.88 -32.61
CA ASN A 64 21.68 -14.34 -32.59
C ASN A 64 21.80 -15.12 -31.25
N SER A 65 20.60 -15.52 -30.80
CA SER A 65 20.17 -16.84 -30.34
C SER A 65 20.82 -17.52 -29.13
N SER A 66 19.94 -17.75 -28.15
CA SER A 66 19.85 -18.89 -27.24
C SER A 66 20.80 -18.97 -26.04
N ASN A 67 20.16 -19.13 -24.88
CA ASN A 67 20.69 -19.53 -23.58
C ASN A 67 21.62 -18.55 -22.85
N ASN A 68 21.02 -17.63 -22.09
CA ASN A 68 21.62 -17.10 -20.86
C ASN A 68 20.53 -16.73 -19.83
N ARG A 69 20.18 -17.70 -18.97
CA ARG A 69 19.62 -17.43 -17.63
C ARG A 69 20.77 -16.92 -16.77
N SER A 70 20.88 -15.61 -16.51
CA SER A 70 21.56 -14.99 -15.33
C SER A 70 22.02 -13.52 -15.52
N THR A 71 21.19 -12.68 -16.14
CA THR A 71 21.10 -11.25 -15.81
C THR A 71 19.62 -10.89 -15.86
N ALA A 72 19.04 -10.46 -14.74
CA ALA A 72 17.62 -10.07 -14.73
C ALA A 72 17.47 -8.82 -15.59
N ALA A 73 17.11 -9.01 -16.87
CA ALA A 73 16.72 -7.91 -17.73
C ALA A 73 15.45 -7.29 -17.12
N PHE A 74 15.52 -6.00 -16.76
CA PHE A 74 14.34 -5.26 -16.35
C PHE A 74 13.29 -5.28 -17.48
N PRO A 75 11.99 -5.33 -17.16
CA PRO A 75 10.94 -5.23 -18.17
C PRO A 75 11.15 -4.01 -19.07
N GLN A 76 10.98 -4.21 -20.37
CA GLN A 76 11.21 -3.19 -21.39
C GLN A 76 9.93 -2.43 -21.75
N THR A 77 8.77 -3.10 -21.66
CA THR A 77 7.46 -2.53 -21.95
C THR A 77 6.64 -2.29 -20.68
N LEU A 78 5.67 -1.38 -20.75
CA LEU A 78 4.75 -1.08 -19.66
C LEU A 78 3.81 -2.26 -19.38
N SER A 79 3.39 -3.01 -20.41
CA SER A 79 2.62 -4.23 -20.22
C SER A 79 3.39 -5.28 -19.38
N GLU A 80 4.68 -5.47 -19.64
CA GLU A 80 5.53 -6.39 -18.87
C GLU A 80 5.72 -5.91 -17.41
N TRP A 81 5.78 -4.59 -17.17
CA TRP A 81 5.80 -4.04 -15.81
C TRP A 81 4.48 -4.30 -15.06
N SER A 82 3.35 -4.17 -15.76
CA SER A 82 2.02 -4.49 -15.23
C SER A 82 1.93 -5.97 -14.84
N ASP A 83 2.35 -6.87 -15.73
CA ASP A 83 2.34 -8.31 -15.50
C ASP A 83 3.32 -8.73 -14.39
N LEU A 84 4.48 -8.07 -14.29
CA LEU A 84 5.42 -8.29 -13.18
C LEU A 84 4.78 -7.94 -11.84
N LEU A 85 4.10 -6.79 -11.72
CA LEU A 85 3.45 -6.39 -10.48
C LEU A 85 2.29 -7.31 -10.11
N LEU A 86 1.48 -7.70 -11.10
CA LEU A 86 0.41 -8.66 -10.91
C LEU A 86 0.95 -10.04 -10.47
N SER A 87 1.96 -10.57 -11.15
CA SER A 87 2.59 -11.86 -10.79
C SER A 87 3.25 -11.84 -9.41
N ARG A 88 3.83 -10.71 -9.02
CA ARG A 88 4.37 -10.49 -7.66
C ARG A 88 3.28 -10.53 -6.59
N LEU A 89 2.10 -9.99 -6.88
CA LEU A 89 0.95 -10.07 -5.97
C LEU A 89 0.42 -11.51 -5.89
N LYS A 90 0.36 -12.24 -7.01
CA LYS A 90 -0.06 -13.66 -7.07
C LYS A 90 0.93 -14.64 -6.42
N ALA A 91 2.23 -14.32 -6.43
CA ALA A 91 3.29 -15.19 -5.92
C ALA A 91 3.42 -15.22 -4.38
N ILE A 92 2.63 -14.40 -3.69
CA ILE A 92 2.49 -14.48 -2.24
C ILE A 92 1.70 -15.76 -1.99
N GLU A 93 2.30 -16.73 -1.28
CA GLU A 93 1.92 -18.17 -1.19
C GLU A 93 0.46 -18.49 -0.76
N ASP A 94 -0.38 -17.48 -0.59
CA ASP A 94 -1.78 -17.55 -0.20
C ASP A 94 -2.68 -17.01 -1.33
N LEU A 95 -3.50 -17.90 -1.91
CA LEU A 95 -4.49 -17.63 -2.97
C LEU A 95 -5.52 -16.53 -2.64
N ALA A 96 -5.56 -16.03 -1.40
CA ALA A 96 -6.59 -15.12 -0.90
C ALA A 96 -6.31 -13.61 -1.10
N VAL A 97 -5.08 -13.18 -1.46
CA VAL A 97 -4.78 -11.73 -1.57
C VAL A 97 -5.42 -11.09 -2.79
N VAL A 98 -5.43 -11.80 -3.91
CA VAL A 98 -5.86 -11.24 -5.19
C VAL A 98 -7.36 -11.44 -5.31
N ASP A 99 -8.09 -10.34 -5.14
CA ASP A 99 -9.51 -10.31 -5.48
C ASP A 99 -9.71 -10.68 -6.96
N PRO A 100 -10.53 -11.70 -7.28
CA PRO A 100 -10.74 -12.13 -8.66
C PRO A 100 -11.24 -10.99 -9.57
N THR A 101 -12.00 -10.03 -9.03
CA THR A 101 -12.51 -8.90 -9.80
C THR A 101 -11.44 -7.86 -10.11
N ALA A 102 -10.51 -7.63 -9.19
CA ALA A 102 -9.31 -6.83 -9.44
C ALA A 102 -8.42 -7.49 -10.50
N GLU A 103 -8.26 -8.80 -10.46
CA GLU A 103 -7.46 -9.56 -11.43
C GLU A 103 -7.99 -9.44 -12.86
N VAL A 104 -9.31 -9.56 -13.03
CA VAL A 104 -9.99 -9.37 -14.33
C VAL A 104 -9.66 -8.01 -14.92
N VAL A 105 -9.80 -6.94 -14.14
CA VAL A 105 -9.50 -5.57 -14.57
C VAL A 105 -8.01 -5.38 -14.86
N TRP A 106 -7.12 -5.92 -14.00
CA TRP A 106 -5.68 -5.77 -14.18
C TRP A 106 -5.20 -6.44 -15.48
N GLU A 107 -5.66 -7.65 -15.78
CA GLU A 107 -5.24 -8.33 -17.00
C GLU A 107 -5.72 -7.61 -18.26
N LEU A 108 -6.92 -7.01 -18.21
CA LEU A 108 -7.38 -6.16 -19.30
C LEU A 108 -6.49 -4.92 -19.46
N VAL A 109 -6.04 -4.31 -18.36
CA VAL A 109 -5.07 -3.21 -18.40
C VAL A 109 -3.79 -3.66 -19.12
N SER A 110 -3.22 -4.81 -18.76
CA SER A 110 -2.01 -5.33 -19.44
C SER A 110 -2.23 -5.53 -20.94
N VAL A 111 -3.42 -6.04 -21.34
CA VAL A 111 -3.81 -6.19 -22.74
C VAL A 111 -3.89 -4.84 -23.45
N VAL A 112 -4.57 -3.85 -22.87
CA VAL A 112 -4.72 -2.52 -23.49
C VAL A 112 -3.39 -1.77 -23.55
N LEU A 113 -2.54 -1.90 -22.54
CA LEU A 113 -1.16 -1.37 -22.59
C LEU A 113 -0.40 -1.95 -23.78
N ALA A 114 -0.44 -3.28 -23.96
CA ALA A 114 0.22 -3.92 -25.09
C ALA A 114 -0.32 -3.46 -26.45
N ILE A 115 -1.64 -3.24 -26.58
CA ILE A 115 -2.25 -2.69 -27.82
C ILE A 115 -1.72 -1.27 -28.08
N LEU A 116 -1.76 -0.41 -27.06
CA LEU A 116 -1.31 0.98 -27.16
C LEU A 116 0.19 1.08 -27.49
N GLU A 117 1.03 0.20 -26.96
CA GLU A 117 2.47 0.13 -27.26
C GLU A 117 2.76 -0.30 -28.70
N ASN A 118 1.95 -1.19 -29.27
CA ASN A 118 2.18 -1.78 -30.59
C ASN A 118 1.64 -0.95 -31.76
N GLY A 119 0.75 0.01 -31.51
CA GLY A 119 0.24 0.87 -32.59
C GLY A 119 -0.80 1.91 -32.19
N GLY A 120 -0.97 2.20 -30.89
CA GLY A 120 -2.01 3.11 -30.42
C GLY A 120 -3.43 2.53 -30.57
N ASP A 121 -4.44 3.39 -30.43
CA ASP A 121 -5.85 3.00 -30.43
C ASP A 121 -6.40 2.61 -31.81
N ASP A 122 -5.79 3.09 -32.89
CA ASP A 122 -6.24 2.88 -34.27
C ASP A 122 -5.27 2.03 -35.13
N GLY A 123 -4.10 1.62 -34.59
CA GLY A 123 -3.05 0.99 -35.40
C GLY A 123 -2.98 -0.53 -35.38
N VAL A 124 -3.70 -1.22 -34.49
CA VAL A 124 -3.62 -2.69 -34.30
C VAL A 124 -5.00 -3.31 -34.09
N ASN A 125 -5.13 -4.61 -34.36
CA ASN A 125 -6.32 -5.37 -34.02
C ASN A 125 -6.45 -5.54 -32.49
N ALA A 126 -7.48 -4.94 -31.91
CA ALA A 126 -7.81 -5.06 -30.49
C ALA A 126 -8.78 -6.21 -30.19
N SER A 127 -9.56 -6.67 -31.17
CA SER A 127 -10.56 -7.73 -30.96
C SER A 127 -9.94 -9.07 -30.57
N GLU A 128 -8.82 -9.45 -31.20
CA GLU A 128 -8.13 -10.70 -30.90
C GLU A 128 -7.58 -10.77 -29.45
N PRO A 129 -6.77 -9.80 -28.98
CA PRO A 129 -6.26 -9.83 -27.60
C PRO A 129 -7.37 -9.61 -26.56
N TYR A 130 -8.40 -8.81 -26.86
CA TYR A 130 -9.58 -8.69 -25.99
C TYR A 130 -10.31 -10.03 -25.83
N LEU A 131 -10.55 -10.74 -26.94
CA LEU A 131 -11.23 -12.02 -26.94
C LEU A 131 -10.39 -13.11 -26.24
N ALA A 132 -9.07 -13.08 -26.39
CA ALA A 132 -8.16 -13.97 -25.68
C ALA A 132 -8.25 -13.79 -24.16
N TRP A 133 -8.25 -12.54 -23.69
CA TRP A 133 -8.47 -12.20 -22.27
C TRP A 133 -9.85 -12.62 -21.77
N TYR A 134 -10.90 -12.36 -22.56
CA TYR A 134 -12.26 -12.75 -22.20
C TYR A 134 -12.35 -14.28 -22.03
N ARG A 135 -11.79 -15.05 -22.98
CA ARG A 135 -11.78 -16.52 -22.90
C ARG A 135 -11.01 -17.04 -21.70
N SER A 136 -9.87 -16.44 -21.35
CA SER A 136 -9.08 -16.91 -20.20
C SER A 136 -9.78 -16.69 -18.87
N ARG A 137 -10.82 -15.85 -18.81
CA ARG A 137 -11.52 -15.48 -17.58
C ARG A 137 -12.94 -16.01 -17.47
N PHE A 138 -13.69 -15.95 -18.54
CA PHE A 138 -15.14 -16.19 -18.51
C PHE A 138 -15.53 -17.53 -19.16
N VAL A 139 -14.57 -18.26 -19.74
CA VAL A 139 -14.83 -19.50 -20.47
C VAL A 139 -14.00 -20.66 -19.93
N SER A 140 -14.68 -21.72 -19.46
CA SER A 140 -14.02 -22.95 -18.99
C SER A 140 -13.98 -24.02 -20.09
N VAL A 141 -12.83 -24.15 -20.74
CA VAL A 141 -12.60 -25.20 -21.76
C VAL A 141 -12.71 -26.61 -21.15
N ASP A 142 -12.24 -26.79 -19.91
CA ASP A 142 -12.37 -28.07 -19.19
C ASP A 142 -13.83 -28.42 -18.88
N ALA A 143 -14.69 -27.43 -18.64
CA ALA A 143 -16.13 -27.68 -18.47
C ALA A 143 -16.77 -28.14 -19.79
N ILE A 144 -16.37 -27.54 -20.92
CA ILE A 144 -16.84 -27.95 -22.25
C ILE A 144 -16.45 -29.41 -22.54
N HIS A 145 -15.21 -29.80 -22.25
CA HIS A 145 -14.77 -31.19 -22.41
C HIS A 145 -15.47 -32.16 -21.45
N ARG A 146 -15.72 -31.74 -20.21
CA ARG A 146 -16.47 -32.57 -19.23
C ARG A 146 -17.89 -32.87 -19.71
N LEU A 147 -18.57 -31.90 -20.34
CA LEU A 147 -19.91 -32.11 -20.89
C LEU A 147 -19.92 -33.19 -21.99
N GLN A 148 -18.88 -33.26 -22.83
CA GLN A 148 -18.75 -34.32 -23.83
C GLN A 148 -18.64 -35.69 -23.15
N SER A 149 -17.78 -35.83 -22.14
CA SER A 149 -17.68 -37.08 -21.38
C SER A 149 -18.97 -37.45 -20.65
N THR A 150 -19.71 -36.47 -20.12
CA THR A 150 -21.00 -36.73 -19.45
C THR A 150 -22.04 -37.27 -20.44
N LEU A 151 -22.07 -36.78 -21.68
CA LEU A 151 -22.98 -37.31 -22.69
C LEU A 151 -22.57 -38.73 -23.14
N ASP A 152 -21.26 -38.99 -23.28
CA ASP A 152 -20.73 -40.30 -23.66
C ASP A 152 -20.95 -41.37 -22.58
N GLU A 153 -20.99 -40.98 -21.29
CA GLU A 153 -21.27 -41.86 -20.16
C GLU A 153 -22.74 -42.28 -20.07
N VAL A 154 -23.66 -41.57 -20.75
CA VAL A 154 -25.08 -41.95 -20.81
C VAL A 154 -25.27 -42.95 -21.96
N PRO A 155 -25.44 -44.25 -21.69
CA PRO A 155 -25.65 -45.22 -22.77
C PRO A 155 -26.94 -44.89 -23.55
N PRO A 156 -26.94 -45.00 -24.88
CA PRO A 156 -28.17 -44.91 -25.66
C PRO A 156 -29.04 -46.14 -25.34
N GLN A 157 -29.90 -46.02 -24.33
CA GLN A 157 -30.81 -47.10 -23.91
C GLN A 157 -32.09 -47.15 -24.76
N ALA A 158 -32.78 -48.30 -24.68
CA ALA A 158 -34.13 -48.51 -25.20
C ALA A 158 -35.15 -47.54 -24.56
N ALA A 159 -36.39 -47.52 -25.08
CA ALA A 159 -37.46 -46.57 -24.71
C ALA A 159 -37.43 -46.18 -23.23
N LEU A 160 -37.10 -44.91 -22.97
CA LEU A 160 -37.03 -44.31 -21.64
C LEU A 160 -38.45 -44.11 -21.11
N SER A 161 -38.61 -44.12 -19.79
CA SER A 161 -39.85 -43.65 -19.19
C SER A 161 -39.99 -42.13 -19.38
N PRO A 162 -41.21 -41.56 -19.36
CA PRO A 162 -41.42 -40.12 -19.53
C PRO A 162 -40.65 -39.25 -18.52
N GLU A 163 -40.51 -39.73 -17.28
CA GLU A 163 -39.77 -39.06 -16.20
C GLU A 163 -38.26 -39.04 -16.50
N GLU A 164 -37.69 -40.16 -16.99
CA GLU A 164 -36.28 -40.24 -17.40
C GLU A 164 -35.98 -39.44 -18.69
N GLU A 165 -36.96 -39.29 -19.60
CA GLU A 165 -36.82 -38.42 -20.77
C GLU A 165 -36.82 -36.93 -20.40
N GLU A 166 -37.65 -36.52 -19.43
CA GLU A 166 -37.70 -35.15 -18.91
C GLU A 166 -36.41 -34.82 -18.14
N ASP A 167 -35.94 -35.71 -17.26
CA ASP A 167 -34.67 -35.57 -16.54
C ASP A 167 -33.46 -35.50 -17.49
N LEU A 168 -33.44 -36.30 -18.56
CA LEU A 168 -32.41 -36.24 -19.58
C LEU A 168 -32.44 -34.91 -20.34
N PHE A 169 -33.64 -34.43 -20.65
CA PHE A 169 -33.83 -33.20 -21.41
C PHE A 169 -33.44 -31.96 -20.59
N GLU A 170 -33.96 -31.83 -19.37
CA GLU A 170 -33.67 -30.69 -18.49
C GLU A 170 -32.27 -30.76 -17.87
N GLY A 171 -31.83 -31.96 -17.46
CA GLY A 171 -30.58 -32.16 -16.74
C GLY A 171 -29.33 -32.24 -17.63
N ILE A 172 -29.47 -32.65 -18.90
CA ILE A 172 -28.32 -32.90 -19.78
C ILE A 172 -28.46 -32.18 -21.12
N LEU A 173 -29.51 -32.45 -21.91
CA LEU A 173 -29.60 -31.95 -23.30
C LEU A 173 -29.75 -30.43 -23.37
N GLY A 174 -30.58 -29.82 -22.51
CA GLY A 174 -30.75 -28.36 -22.41
C GLY A 174 -29.43 -27.64 -22.08
N PRO A 175 -28.75 -27.99 -20.96
CA PRO A 175 -27.43 -27.46 -20.65
C PRO A 175 -26.40 -27.70 -21.76
N TYR A 176 -26.50 -28.80 -22.50
CA TYR A 176 -25.60 -29.10 -23.62
C TYR A 176 -25.82 -28.15 -24.81
N MET A 177 -27.06 -27.85 -25.19
CA MET A 177 -27.40 -26.86 -26.22
C MET A 177 -26.94 -25.45 -25.85
N ILE A 178 -27.16 -25.05 -24.59
CA ILE A 178 -26.66 -23.78 -24.05
C ILE A 178 -25.13 -23.73 -24.15
N SER A 179 -24.45 -24.85 -23.90
CA SER A 179 -22.99 -24.93 -23.97
C SER A 179 -22.47 -24.82 -25.41
N ILE A 180 -23.19 -25.36 -26.40
CA ILE A 180 -22.90 -25.15 -27.83
C ILE A 180 -22.97 -23.65 -28.15
N GLN A 181 -24.05 -22.97 -27.75
CA GLN A 181 -24.23 -21.53 -27.96
C GLN A 181 -23.12 -20.72 -27.30
N ARG A 182 -22.83 -20.97 -26.03
CA ARG A 182 -21.78 -20.24 -25.29
C ARG A 182 -20.38 -20.47 -25.86
N ALA A 183 -20.04 -21.69 -26.26
CA ALA A 183 -18.77 -21.99 -26.92
C ALA A 183 -18.67 -21.25 -28.26
N PHE A 184 -19.75 -21.21 -29.04
CA PHE A 184 -19.80 -20.46 -30.30
C PHE A 184 -19.67 -18.95 -30.08
N LEU A 185 -20.41 -18.37 -29.13
CA LEU A 185 -20.37 -16.94 -28.80
C LEU A 185 -19.00 -16.52 -28.27
N ALA A 186 -18.30 -17.39 -27.52
CA ALA A 186 -16.91 -17.18 -27.14
C ALA A 186 -15.93 -17.31 -28.33
N GLY A 187 -16.38 -17.69 -29.52
CA GLY A 187 -15.57 -17.96 -30.71
C GLY A 187 -14.71 -19.22 -30.63
N LEU A 188 -15.07 -20.17 -29.76
CA LEU A 188 -14.48 -21.51 -29.71
C LEU A 188 -15.16 -22.42 -30.73
N TYR A 189 -15.12 -22.03 -32.01
CA TYR A 189 -15.83 -22.73 -33.09
C TYR A 189 -15.53 -24.23 -33.19
N PRO A 190 -14.26 -24.68 -33.05
CA PRO A 190 -13.98 -26.12 -33.07
C PRO A 190 -14.60 -26.88 -31.89
N ALA A 191 -14.71 -26.24 -30.72
CA ALA A 191 -15.35 -26.84 -29.55
C ALA A 191 -16.87 -26.93 -29.74
N ALA A 192 -17.50 -25.87 -30.26
CA ALA A 192 -18.91 -25.88 -30.63
C ALA A 192 -19.20 -26.96 -31.70
N ALA A 193 -18.34 -27.08 -32.72
CA ALA A 193 -18.46 -28.11 -33.75
C ALA A 193 -18.36 -29.53 -33.17
N ALA A 194 -17.43 -29.77 -32.24
CA ALA A 194 -17.28 -31.05 -31.58
C ALA A 194 -18.49 -31.40 -30.68
N LEU A 195 -19.04 -30.42 -29.96
CA LEU A 195 -20.28 -30.59 -29.19
C LEU A 195 -21.46 -30.93 -30.12
N ILE A 196 -21.64 -30.18 -31.22
CA ILE A 196 -22.70 -30.47 -32.21
C ILE A 196 -22.53 -31.89 -32.76
N SER A 197 -21.32 -32.28 -33.16
CA SER A 197 -21.04 -33.62 -33.68
C SER A 197 -21.37 -34.72 -32.66
N SER A 198 -20.89 -34.58 -31.42
CA SER A 198 -21.15 -35.55 -30.34
C SER A 198 -22.65 -35.68 -30.06
N LEU A 199 -23.39 -34.57 -30.08
CA LEU A 199 -24.83 -34.58 -29.87
C LEU A 199 -25.60 -35.21 -31.05
N VAL A 200 -25.20 -34.95 -32.29
CA VAL A 200 -25.75 -35.62 -33.47
C VAL A 200 -25.53 -37.13 -33.39
N ASP A 201 -24.32 -37.57 -33.04
CA ASP A 201 -23.99 -38.98 -32.92
C ASP A 201 -24.79 -39.66 -31.80
N TYR A 202 -24.95 -38.98 -30.66
CA TYR A 202 -25.77 -39.44 -29.54
C TYR A 202 -27.25 -39.60 -29.92
N LEU A 203 -27.82 -38.61 -30.61
CA LEU A 203 -29.22 -38.64 -31.06
C LEU A 203 -29.45 -39.70 -32.15
N ARG A 204 -28.49 -39.90 -33.06
CA ARG A 204 -28.52 -40.98 -34.08
C ARG A 204 -28.50 -42.36 -33.44
N ALA A 205 -27.77 -42.54 -32.34
CA ALA A 205 -27.65 -43.84 -31.65
C ALA A 205 -28.94 -44.28 -30.93
N ARG A 206 -30.00 -43.46 -30.90
CA ARG A 206 -31.30 -43.79 -30.29
C ARG A 206 -32.15 -44.69 -31.19
N VAL A 207 -33.19 -45.30 -30.60
CA VAL A 207 -34.07 -46.29 -31.25
C VAL A 207 -34.74 -45.76 -32.52
N VAL A 208 -35.02 -44.45 -32.57
CA VAL A 208 -35.55 -43.75 -33.73
C VAL A 208 -34.54 -42.69 -34.14
N ASP A 209 -33.98 -42.82 -35.33
CA ASP A 209 -33.09 -41.82 -35.90
C ASP A 209 -33.89 -40.56 -36.28
N PRO A 210 -33.60 -39.39 -35.68
CA PRO A 210 -34.35 -38.17 -35.93
C PRO A 210 -33.85 -37.39 -37.17
N PHE A 211 -32.81 -37.88 -37.86
CA PHE A 211 -32.20 -37.20 -39.01
C PHE A 211 -32.39 -37.98 -40.31
N ASN A 212 -32.68 -37.25 -41.39
CA ASN A 212 -32.61 -37.80 -42.75
C ASN A 212 -31.25 -37.49 -43.40
N ALA A 213 -30.94 -38.16 -44.52
CA ALA A 213 -29.63 -38.02 -45.18
C ALA A 213 -29.32 -36.59 -45.67
N GLU A 214 -30.34 -35.79 -46.06
CA GLU A 214 -30.15 -34.39 -46.45
C GLU A 214 -29.87 -33.49 -45.23
N GLU A 215 -30.55 -33.75 -44.11
CA GLU A 215 -30.33 -33.06 -42.83
C GLU A 215 -28.95 -33.38 -42.27
N GLU A 216 -28.52 -34.65 -42.30
CA GLU A 216 -27.18 -35.05 -41.85
C GLU A 216 -26.07 -34.43 -42.71
N SER A 217 -26.23 -34.42 -44.03
CA SER A 217 -25.27 -33.77 -44.94
C SER A 217 -25.19 -32.27 -44.64
N THR A 218 -26.33 -31.62 -44.39
CA THR A 218 -26.38 -30.19 -44.09
C THR A 218 -25.71 -29.90 -42.74
N LEU A 219 -25.99 -30.69 -41.69
CA LEU A 219 -25.36 -30.56 -40.38
C LEU A 219 -23.83 -30.81 -40.46
N ALA A 220 -23.39 -31.77 -41.28
CA ALA A 220 -21.96 -32.00 -41.52
C ALA A 220 -21.28 -30.80 -42.19
N ASP A 221 -21.95 -30.11 -43.11
CA ASP A 221 -21.44 -28.87 -43.71
C ASP A 221 -21.36 -27.72 -42.71
N VAL A 222 -22.31 -27.61 -41.77
CA VAL A 222 -22.23 -26.64 -40.65
C VAL A 222 -21.04 -26.96 -39.73
N ILE A 223 -20.86 -28.23 -39.36
CA ILE A 223 -19.72 -28.67 -38.54
C ILE A 223 -18.40 -28.35 -39.26
N ARG A 224 -18.30 -28.64 -40.56
CA ARG A 224 -17.12 -28.34 -41.38
C ARG A 224 -16.81 -26.85 -41.43
N LEU A 225 -17.83 -26.00 -41.60
CA LEU A 225 -17.67 -24.55 -41.56
C LEU A 225 -17.04 -24.09 -40.24
N PHE A 226 -17.49 -24.61 -39.09
CA PHE A 226 -16.95 -24.21 -37.79
C PHE A 226 -15.53 -24.74 -37.51
N LEU A 227 -15.16 -25.88 -38.10
CA LEU A 227 -13.79 -26.39 -38.06
C LEU A 227 -12.81 -25.54 -38.90
N GLU A 228 -13.30 -24.90 -39.97
CA GLU A 228 -12.53 -23.99 -40.83
C GLU A 228 -12.44 -22.56 -40.23
N THR A 229 -11.94 -22.44 -38.99
CA THR A 229 -11.86 -21.15 -38.28
C THR A 229 -10.95 -20.14 -39.00
N PRO A 230 -11.44 -18.93 -39.33
CA PRO A 230 -10.66 -17.92 -40.05
C PRO A 230 -9.53 -17.34 -39.18
N LYS A 231 -8.34 -17.14 -39.78
CA LYS A 231 -7.18 -16.51 -39.12
C LYS A 231 -6.89 -15.11 -39.62
N SER A 232 -7.38 -14.75 -40.81
CA SER A 232 -7.19 -13.44 -41.42
C SER A 232 -8.52 -12.77 -41.81
N SER A 233 -8.50 -11.46 -42.02
CA SER A 233 -9.70 -10.70 -42.44
C SER A 233 -10.25 -11.13 -43.79
N THR A 234 -9.38 -11.59 -44.68
CA THR A 234 -9.75 -12.18 -45.97
C THR A 234 -10.41 -13.54 -45.81
N GLU A 235 -9.87 -14.39 -44.92
CA GLU A 235 -10.47 -15.70 -44.61
C GLU A 235 -11.83 -15.54 -43.92
N HIS A 236 -11.96 -14.60 -42.98
CA HIS A 236 -13.23 -14.32 -42.30
C HIS A 236 -14.33 -13.90 -43.27
N ARG A 237 -13.99 -13.09 -44.29
CA ARG A 237 -14.95 -12.75 -45.35
C ARG A 237 -15.40 -13.98 -46.14
N GLY A 238 -14.46 -14.84 -46.54
CA GLY A 238 -14.79 -16.09 -47.22
C GLY A 238 -15.64 -17.03 -46.35
N TRP A 239 -15.37 -17.06 -45.05
CA TRP A 239 -16.13 -17.81 -44.07
C TRP A 239 -17.58 -17.31 -43.94
N MET A 240 -17.80 -15.99 -43.87
CA MET A 240 -19.13 -15.40 -43.90
C MET A 240 -19.87 -15.67 -45.22
N GLU A 241 -19.18 -15.60 -46.36
CA GLU A 241 -19.76 -15.94 -47.67
C GLU A 241 -20.22 -17.41 -47.72
N ALA A 242 -19.41 -18.34 -47.19
CA ALA A 242 -19.78 -19.74 -47.07
C ALA A 242 -20.99 -19.95 -46.14
N ALA A 243 -21.04 -19.28 -45.00
CA ALA A 243 -22.19 -19.31 -44.10
C ALA A 243 -23.48 -18.81 -44.79
N ASN A 244 -23.40 -17.71 -45.53
CA ASN A 244 -24.53 -17.15 -46.27
C ASN A 244 -25.11 -18.13 -47.31
N LEU A 245 -24.25 -18.90 -47.99
CA LEU A 245 -24.70 -19.95 -48.90
C LEU A 245 -25.41 -21.07 -48.13
N LEU A 246 -24.83 -21.51 -47.02
CA LEU A 246 -25.39 -22.57 -46.17
C LEU A 246 -26.71 -22.17 -45.52
N VAL A 247 -26.94 -20.90 -45.17
CA VAL A 247 -28.21 -20.42 -44.60
C VAL A 247 -29.39 -20.73 -45.53
N VAL A 248 -29.23 -20.59 -46.85
CA VAL A 248 -30.31 -20.84 -47.82
C VAL A 248 -30.69 -22.31 -47.84
N ASP A 249 -29.68 -23.20 -47.84
CA ASP A 249 -29.89 -24.65 -47.82
C ASP A 249 -30.44 -25.11 -46.47
N CYS A 250 -29.92 -24.59 -45.35
CA CYS A 250 -30.40 -24.89 -44.01
C CYS A 250 -31.86 -24.47 -43.80
N LYS A 251 -32.27 -23.29 -44.27
CA LYS A 251 -33.68 -22.86 -44.19
C LYS A 251 -34.64 -23.77 -44.97
N ARG A 252 -34.16 -24.37 -46.06
CA ARG A 252 -34.97 -25.28 -46.88
C ARG A 252 -35.03 -26.69 -46.29
N ILE A 253 -33.92 -27.18 -45.74
CA ILE A 253 -33.75 -28.58 -45.34
C ILE A 253 -34.03 -28.78 -43.85
N LEU A 254 -33.53 -27.89 -42.98
CA LEU A 254 -33.59 -28.01 -41.53
C LEU A 254 -34.87 -27.39 -40.90
N MET A 255 -35.73 -26.76 -41.69
CA MET A 255 -37.06 -26.29 -41.27
C MET A 255 -38.23 -27.12 -41.85
N PRO A 256 -38.55 -28.33 -41.35
CA PRO A 256 -39.84 -28.98 -41.63
C PRO A 256 -40.90 -28.67 -40.55
N SER A 257 -42.16 -28.64 -40.97
CA SER A 257 -43.36 -28.19 -40.21
C SER A 257 -44.06 -29.28 -39.39
N THR A 258 -43.39 -30.38 -39.05
CA THR A 258 -44.03 -31.52 -38.39
C THR A 258 -43.94 -31.37 -36.87
N GLU A 259 -45.07 -31.36 -36.16
CA GLU A 259 -45.09 -31.31 -34.69
C GLU A 259 -44.30 -32.49 -34.11
N ALA A 260 -43.29 -32.20 -33.28
CA ALA A 260 -42.47 -33.23 -32.65
C ALA A 260 -43.32 -33.99 -31.62
N SER A 261 -43.37 -35.32 -31.75
CA SER A 261 -44.21 -36.18 -30.90
C SER A 261 -43.53 -36.68 -29.62
N ASN A 262 -42.21 -36.51 -29.48
CA ASN A 262 -41.43 -36.89 -28.30
C ASN A 262 -40.25 -35.93 -28.04
N LEU A 263 -39.69 -35.96 -26.82
CA LEU A 263 -38.64 -35.03 -26.36
C LEU A 263 -37.31 -35.18 -27.13
N ILE A 264 -36.99 -36.38 -27.63
CA ILE A 264 -35.79 -36.63 -28.44
C ILE A 264 -35.90 -35.96 -29.82
N LEU A 265 -37.06 -36.06 -30.47
CA LEU A 265 -37.32 -35.39 -31.75
C LEU A 265 -37.39 -33.86 -31.54
N GLN A 266 -37.88 -33.40 -30.39
CA GLN A 266 -37.82 -31.98 -30.00
C GLN A 266 -36.37 -31.51 -29.80
N ALA A 267 -35.51 -32.28 -29.13
CA ALA A 267 -34.10 -31.96 -28.97
C ALA A 267 -33.37 -31.91 -30.33
N ALA A 268 -33.65 -32.86 -31.23
CA ALA A 268 -33.11 -32.84 -32.59
C ALA A 268 -33.61 -31.62 -33.38
N GLN A 269 -34.88 -31.23 -33.24
CA GLN A 269 -35.44 -30.04 -33.86
C GLN A 269 -34.82 -28.75 -33.29
N GLN A 270 -34.57 -28.69 -31.99
CA GLN A 270 -33.87 -27.59 -31.34
C GLN A 270 -32.41 -27.50 -31.79
N LEU A 271 -31.71 -28.63 -31.98
CA LEU A 271 -30.36 -28.64 -32.55
C LEU A 271 -30.35 -28.08 -33.97
N LYS A 272 -31.31 -28.49 -34.80
CA LYS A 272 -31.48 -27.99 -36.18
C LYS A 272 -31.72 -26.48 -36.19
N SER A 273 -32.63 -26.00 -35.34
CA SER A 273 -32.90 -24.55 -35.17
C SER A 273 -31.66 -23.82 -34.70
N LEU A 274 -30.96 -24.36 -33.70
CA LEU A 274 -29.75 -23.81 -33.16
C LEU A 274 -28.67 -23.66 -34.24
N CYS A 275 -28.39 -24.71 -35.02
CA CYS A 275 -27.41 -24.64 -36.11
C CYS A 275 -27.77 -23.55 -37.13
N LEU A 276 -29.05 -23.37 -37.45
CA LEU A 276 -29.50 -22.29 -38.31
C LEU A 276 -29.28 -20.90 -37.66
N ASP A 277 -29.59 -20.75 -36.38
CA ASP A 277 -29.37 -19.50 -35.64
C ASP A 277 -27.88 -19.15 -35.59
N LEU A 278 -27.00 -20.12 -35.32
CA LEU A 278 -25.55 -19.92 -35.33
C LEU A 278 -25.04 -19.48 -36.71
N LEU A 279 -25.55 -20.08 -37.80
CA LEU A 279 -25.21 -19.65 -39.16
C LEU A 279 -25.67 -18.21 -39.46
N LEU A 280 -26.87 -17.84 -39.00
CA LEU A 280 -27.39 -16.47 -39.15
C LEU A 280 -26.53 -15.46 -38.37
N MET A 281 -26.02 -15.83 -37.19
CA MET A 281 -25.05 -15.02 -36.46
C MET A 281 -23.74 -14.86 -37.24
N VAL A 282 -23.20 -15.93 -37.84
CA VAL A 282 -22.01 -15.86 -38.72
C VAL A 282 -22.24 -14.93 -39.91
N SER A 283 -23.44 -14.92 -40.48
CA SER A 283 -23.84 -14.02 -41.55
C SER A 283 -23.85 -12.54 -41.15
N GLY A 284 -23.64 -12.21 -39.87
CA GLY A 284 -23.50 -10.84 -39.37
C GLY A 284 -24.75 -10.32 -38.65
N ASP A 285 -25.68 -11.18 -38.25
CA ASP A 285 -26.87 -10.79 -37.50
C ASP A 285 -26.55 -10.51 -36.02
N ALA A 286 -26.07 -9.30 -35.75
CA ALA A 286 -25.76 -8.86 -34.38
C ALA A 286 -27.01 -8.71 -33.49
N ALA A 287 -28.20 -8.54 -34.07
CA ALA A 287 -29.44 -8.48 -33.30
C ALA A 287 -29.78 -9.85 -32.72
N LEU A 288 -29.62 -10.91 -33.50
CA LEU A 288 -29.78 -12.30 -33.04
C LEU A 288 -28.76 -12.66 -31.94
N ILE A 289 -27.52 -12.18 -32.04
CA ILE A 289 -26.51 -12.34 -30.97
C ILE A 289 -26.99 -11.65 -29.69
N LEU A 290 -27.48 -10.42 -29.77
CA LEU A 290 -27.98 -9.68 -28.61
C LEU A 290 -29.19 -10.39 -27.95
N GLU A 291 -30.15 -10.84 -28.75
CA GLU A 291 -31.31 -11.61 -28.28
C GLU A 291 -30.87 -12.91 -27.58
N THR A 292 -29.88 -13.61 -28.14
CA THR A 292 -29.32 -14.82 -27.55
C THR A 292 -28.59 -14.53 -26.24
N CYS A 293 -27.84 -13.43 -26.15
CA CYS A 293 -27.21 -13.01 -24.90
C CYS A 293 -28.25 -12.72 -23.81
N HIS A 294 -29.35 -12.04 -24.14
CA HIS A 294 -30.45 -11.83 -23.18
C HIS A 294 -31.10 -13.14 -22.74
N LEU A 295 -31.33 -14.07 -23.67
CA LEU A 295 -31.92 -15.38 -23.37
C LEU A 295 -31.03 -16.22 -22.44
N LEU A 296 -29.71 -16.14 -22.62
CA LEU A 296 -28.71 -16.90 -21.87
C LEU A 296 -28.27 -16.24 -20.56
N GLU A 297 -28.92 -15.13 -20.17
CA GLU A 297 -28.59 -14.30 -19.00
C GLU A 297 -27.12 -13.85 -19.00
N LEU A 298 -26.59 -13.55 -20.18
CA LEU A 298 -25.25 -13.01 -20.39
C LEU A 298 -25.25 -11.49 -20.22
N ASP A 299 -24.09 -10.89 -19.97
CA ASP A 299 -23.92 -9.46 -19.79
C ASP A 299 -23.36 -8.74 -21.04
N VAL A 300 -23.13 -7.43 -20.93
CA VAL A 300 -22.63 -6.60 -22.04
C VAL A 300 -21.23 -7.03 -22.51
N MET A 301 -20.38 -7.53 -21.61
CA MET A 301 -19.03 -7.98 -21.96
C MET A 301 -19.09 -9.24 -22.81
N ASP A 302 -20.00 -10.16 -22.46
CA ASP A 302 -20.26 -11.37 -23.23
C ASP A 302 -20.74 -11.03 -24.65
N TYR A 303 -21.67 -10.08 -24.77
CA TYR A 303 -22.15 -9.62 -26.08
C TYR A 303 -21.03 -9.00 -26.92
N VAL A 304 -20.21 -8.12 -26.33
CA VAL A 304 -19.10 -7.48 -27.04
C VAL A 304 -18.06 -8.53 -27.48
N ALA A 305 -17.75 -9.50 -26.61
CA ALA A 305 -16.87 -10.62 -26.94
C ALA A 305 -17.44 -11.45 -28.10
N ALA A 306 -18.75 -11.71 -28.12
CA ALA A 306 -19.41 -12.43 -29.20
C ALA A 306 -19.39 -11.68 -30.54
N VAL A 307 -19.62 -10.37 -30.52
CA VAL A 307 -19.50 -9.54 -31.73
C VAL A 307 -18.05 -9.51 -32.23
N CYS A 308 -17.06 -9.45 -31.32
CA CYS A 308 -15.64 -9.57 -31.66
C CYS A 308 -15.29 -10.96 -32.20
N ALA A 309 -15.88 -12.03 -31.70
CA ALA A 309 -15.64 -13.37 -32.20
C ALA A 309 -16.23 -13.57 -33.60
N VAL A 310 -17.51 -13.20 -33.77
CA VAL A 310 -18.35 -13.65 -34.88
C VAL A 310 -18.43 -12.60 -36.00
N CYS A 311 -18.91 -11.39 -35.70
CA CYS A 311 -19.26 -10.42 -36.74
C CYS A 311 -18.08 -9.55 -37.17
N LYS A 312 -17.24 -9.12 -36.22
CA LYS A 312 -16.18 -8.12 -36.47
C LYS A 312 -14.89 -8.47 -35.69
N PRO A 313 -14.13 -9.48 -36.13
CA PRO A 313 -12.89 -9.94 -35.45
C PRO A 313 -11.64 -9.09 -35.69
N TYR A 314 -11.75 -8.01 -36.46
CA TYR A 314 -10.65 -7.11 -36.79
C TYR A 314 -11.03 -5.66 -36.49
N MET A 315 -11.30 -5.34 -35.21
CA MET A 315 -11.54 -3.96 -34.78
C MET A 315 -10.29 -3.31 -34.22
N THR A 316 -10.16 -2.00 -34.42
CA THR A 316 -9.25 -1.18 -33.62
C THR A 316 -9.80 -1.00 -32.19
N LEU A 317 -8.96 -0.56 -31.25
CA LEU A 317 -9.38 -0.33 -29.86
C LEU A 317 -10.50 0.73 -29.81
N ARG A 318 -10.40 1.76 -30.64
CA ARG A 318 -11.44 2.80 -30.77
C ARG A 318 -12.78 2.23 -31.27
N GLN A 319 -12.74 1.32 -32.25
CA GLN A 319 -13.96 0.67 -32.75
C GLN A 319 -14.58 -0.26 -31.71
N LEU A 320 -13.73 -0.98 -30.97
CA LEU A 320 -14.15 -1.83 -29.85
C LEU A 320 -14.79 -1.00 -28.73
N HIS A 321 -14.19 0.14 -28.37
CA HIS A 321 -14.77 1.08 -27.42
C HIS A 321 -16.15 1.58 -27.87
N HIS A 322 -16.28 2.03 -29.12
CA HIS A 322 -17.58 2.48 -29.64
C HIS A 322 -18.64 1.38 -29.63
N LEU A 323 -18.26 0.13 -29.94
CA LEU A 323 -19.17 -1.01 -29.80
C LEU A 323 -19.59 -1.18 -28.34
N PHE A 324 -18.64 -1.21 -27.41
CA PHE A 324 -18.91 -1.41 -25.99
C PHE A 324 -19.84 -0.32 -25.43
N GLN A 325 -19.51 0.95 -25.67
CA GLN A 325 -20.27 2.10 -25.21
C GLN A 325 -21.72 2.05 -25.70
N ASN A 326 -21.92 1.87 -27.02
CA ASN A 326 -23.27 1.82 -27.60
C ASN A 326 -24.09 0.65 -27.04
N SER A 327 -23.44 -0.50 -26.82
CA SER A 327 -24.10 -1.70 -26.30
C SER A 327 -24.48 -1.51 -24.84
N TRP A 328 -23.61 -0.88 -24.06
CA TRP A 328 -23.85 -0.57 -22.65
C TRP A 328 -24.98 0.46 -22.46
N GLU A 329 -24.97 1.56 -23.21
CA GLU A 329 -26.00 2.60 -23.14
C GLU A 329 -27.40 2.11 -23.56
N SER A 330 -27.46 1.06 -24.38
CA SER A 330 -28.71 0.47 -24.88
C SER A 330 -29.07 -0.88 -24.24
N TRP A 331 -28.31 -1.31 -23.24
CA TRP A 331 -28.49 -2.61 -22.60
C TRP A 331 -29.84 -2.70 -21.89
N LYS A 332 -30.62 -3.74 -22.21
CA LYS A 332 -31.94 -4.01 -21.61
C LYS A 332 -32.05 -5.42 -21.02
N GLY A 333 -30.91 -6.11 -20.90
CA GLY A 333 -30.85 -7.45 -20.32
C GLY A 333 -31.18 -7.45 -18.83
N ALA A 334 -31.55 -8.62 -18.30
CA ALA A 334 -31.87 -8.79 -16.89
C ALA A 334 -30.64 -8.63 -15.95
N VAL A 335 -29.43 -8.73 -16.51
CA VAL A 335 -28.15 -8.62 -15.78
C VAL A 335 -27.54 -7.25 -16.05
N GLU A 336 -27.42 -6.44 -14.99
CA GLU A 336 -26.78 -5.10 -15.04
C GLU A 336 -25.24 -5.17 -15.07
N GLY A 337 -24.65 -6.35 -14.89
CA GLY A 337 -23.21 -6.58 -14.93
C GLY A 337 -22.48 -6.19 -13.63
N PRO A 338 -21.19 -6.56 -13.50
CA PRO A 338 -20.41 -6.31 -12.29
C PRO A 338 -19.98 -4.84 -12.12
N TRP A 339 -19.55 -4.46 -10.91
CA TRP A 339 -19.14 -3.09 -10.56
C TRP A 339 -18.07 -2.49 -11.50
N TYR A 340 -17.25 -3.35 -12.12
CA TYR A 340 -16.14 -2.94 -12.97
C TYR A 340 -16.51 -2.72 -14.44
N VAL A 341 -17.76 -2.90 -14.86
CA VAL A 341 -18.18 -2.67 -16.26
C VAL A 341 -17.86 -1.24 -16.72
N GLY A 342 -18.12 -0.24 -15.87
CA GLY A 342 -17.74 1.16 -16.17
C GLY A 342 -16.23 1.39 -16.22
N VAL A 343 -15.45 0.60 -15.47
CA VAL A 343 -13.98 0.65 -15.53
C VAL A 343 -13.47 0.03 -16.83
N VAL A 344 -14.05 -1.09 -17.25
CA VAL A 344 -13.76 -1.77 -18.53
C VAL A 344 -14.03 -0.84 -19.70
N GLU A 345 -15.19 -0.19 -19.73
CA GLU A 345 -15.52 0.81 -20.76
C GLU A 345 -14.43 1.89 -20.84
N ARG A 346 -14.02 2.43 -19.69
CA ARG A 346 -13.03 3.51 -19.66
C ARG A 346 -11.62 3.05 -20.05
N ILE A 347 -11.25 1.82 -19.71
CA ILE A 347 -9.98 1.20 -20.14
C ILE A 347 -9.98 1.04 -21.66
N LEU A 348 -11.07 0.51 -22.25
CA LEU A 348 -11.21 0.36 -23.70
C LEU A 348 -11.23 1.71 -24.42
N ALA A 349 -11.73 2.76 -23.78
CA ALA A 349 -11.73 4.14 -24.30
C ALA A 349 -10.34 4.81 -24.35
N SER A 350 -9.28 4.13 -23.89
CA SER A 350 -7.94 4.71 -23.78
C SER A 350 -7.30 4.92 -25.15
N ARG A 351 -6.81 6.14 -25.40
CA ARG A 351 -6.06 6.48 -26.62
C ARG A 351 -4.57 6.53 -26.39
N CYS A 352 -4.17 6.72 -25.13
CA CYS A 352 -2.79 6.78 -24.70
C CYS A 352 -2.64 6.28 -23.26
N MET A 353 -1.40 6.13 -22.80
CA MET A 353 -1.09 5.65 -21.44
C MET A 353 -1.71 6.54 -20.35
N ALA A 354 -1.80 7.85 -20.60
CA ALA A 354 -2.42 8.78 -19.66
C ALA A 354 -3.91 8.48 -19.40
N ASP A 355 -4.64 7.99 -20.41
CA ASP A 355 -6.06 7.62 -20.26
C ASP A 355 -6.22 6.39 -19.37
N VAL A 356 -5.30 5.43 -19.45
CA VAL A 356 -5.28 4.23 -18.59
C VAL A 356 -5.07 4.64 -17.13
N ALA A 357 -4.15 5.59 -16.87
CA ALA A 357 -3.97 6.15 -15.53
C ALA A 357 -5.25 6.85 -15.02
N CYS A 358 -5.97 7.55 -15.90
CA CYS A 358 -7.24 8.19 -15.55
C CYS A 358 -8.36 7.17 -15.29
N ALA A 359 -8.38 6.05 -16.00
CA ALA A 359 -9.34 4.96 -15.76
C ALA A 359 -9.18 4.38 -14.35
N MET A 360 -7.95 4.35 -13.80
CA MET A 360 -7.71 3.91 -12.42
C MET A 360 -8.33 4.83 -11.37
N ASP A 361 -8.64 6.11 -11.68
CA ASP A 361 -9.37 6.98 -10.74
C ASP A 361 -10.79 6.45 -10.47
N LEU A 362 -11.41 5.76 -11.45
CA LEU A 362 -12.71 5.10 -11.26
C LEU A 362 -12.63 3.93 -10.29
N VAL A 363 -11.52 3.18 -10.30
CA VAL A 363 -11.27 2.12 -9.31
C VAL A 363 -11.09 2.74 -7.92
N GLY A 364 -10.30 3.81 -7.81
CA GLY A 364 -10.15 4.56 -6.57
C GLY A 364 -11.48 5.12 -6.05
N GLU A 365 -12.31 5.68 -6.93
CA GLU A 365 -13.65 6.17 -6.61
C GLU A 365 -14.57 5.06 -6.12
N ALA A 366 -14.57 3.91 -6.81
CA ALA A 366 -15.33 2.74 -6.39
C ALA A 366 -14.91 2.28 -4.99
N VAL A 367 -13.61 2.30 -4.68
CA VAL A 367 -13.09 1.99 -3.33
C VAL A 367 -13.51 3.04 -2.30
N ARG A 368 -13.43 4.32 -2.62
CA ARG A 368 -13.81 5.43 -1.71
C ARG A 368 -15.31 5.42 -1.39
N CYS A 369 -16.15 5.07 -2.36
CA CYS A 369 -17.60 4.98 -2.22
C CYS A 369 -18.10 3.59 -1.79
N ASN A 370 -17.21 2.60 -1.61
CA ASN A 370 -17.55 1.19 -1.32
C ASN A 370 -18.46 0.52 -2.38
N ALA A 371 -18.47 1.02 -3.62
CA ALA A 371 -19.31 0.51 -4.70
C ALA A 371 -18.88 -0.89 -5.21
N TYR A 372 -17.67 -1.33 -4.86
CA TYR A 372 -17.15 -2.66 -5.19
C TYR A 372 -17.70 -3.77 -4.26
N LEU A 373 -18.32 -3.40 -3.13
CA LEU A 373 -18.91 -4.38 -2.21
C LEU A 373 -20.32 -4.74 -2.68
N PRO A 374 -20.72 -6.03 -2.62
CA PRO A 374 -22.09 -6.41 -2.97
C PRO A 374 -23.09 -5.75 -2.01
N THR A 375 -24.20 -5.27 -2.57
CA THR A 375 -25.30 -4.61 -1.84
C THR A 375 -26.04 -5.58 -0.90
N SER A 376 -26.00 -6.88 -1.18
CA SER A 376 -26.53 -7.94 -0.31
C SER A 376 -25.64 -9.19 -0.28
N PRO A 377 -25.61 -9.96 0.83
CA PRO A 377 -24.76 -11.15 0.97
C PRO A 377 -25.12 -12.31 0.04
N ASN A 378 -26.31 -12.29 -0.59
CA ASN A 378 -26.75 -13.32 -1.56
C ASN A 378 -26.46 -12.92 -3.02
N GLU A 379 -25.99 -11.70 -3.28
CA GLU A 379 -25.54 -11.25 -4.60
C GLU A 379 -24.06 -11.62 -4.77
N ASN A 380 -23.78 -12.88 -5.12
CA ASN A 380 -22.48 -13.27 -5.67
C ASN A 380 -22.34 -12.80 -7.15
N SER A 381 -22.65 -11.54 -7.41
CA SER A 381 -22.60 -10.88 -8.72
C SER A 381 -21.19 -10.44 -9.14
N ASN A 382 -20.17 -10.76 -8.34
CA ASN A 382 -18.83 -10.20 -8.52
C ASN A 382 -18.04 -10.85 -9.67
N ILE A 383 -18.42 -12.05 -10.12
CA ILE A 383 -17.87 -12.70 -11.31
C ILE A 383 -19.05 -13.12 -12.19
N ALA A 384 -19.46 -12.26 -13.11
CA ALA A 384 -20.42 -12.65 -14.14
C ALA A 384 -19.72 -13.56 -15.15
N SER A 385 -19.89 -14.88 -14.94
CA SER A 385 -20.01 -15.91 -15.98
C SER A 385 -20.40 -17.20 -15.26
N SER A 386 -21.71 -17.47 -15.24
CA SER A 386 -22.37 -18.73 -14.89
C SER A 386 -21.66 -19.64 -13.87
N GLN A 387 -22.20 -19.75 -12.66
CA GLN A 387 -22.21 -21.07 -12.03
C GLN A 387 -22.90 -22.02 -13.02
N LEU A 388 -22.11 -22.85 -13.69
CA LEU A 388 -22.64 -24.07 -14.30
C LEU A 388 -23.38 -24.79 -13.19
N VAL A 389 -24.68 -25.01 -13.37
CA VAL A 389 -25.53 -25.79 -12.48
C VAL A 389 -24.84 -27.14 -12.27
N ASN A 390 -24.19 -27.28 -11.13
CA ASN A 390 -23.72 -28.53 -10.56
C ASN A 390 -23.73 -28.34 -9.04
N SER A 391 -24.91 -28.05 -8.52
CA SER A 391 -25.25 -28.20 -7.10
C SER A 391 -25.73 -29.64 -6.89
N LEU A 392 -24.86 -30.61 -7.06
CA LEU A 392 -25.04 -31.90 -6.39
C LEU A 392 -24.49 -31.71 -4.98
N GLU A 393 -25.41 -31.67 -4.02
CA GLU A 393 -25.12 -31.72 -2.60
C GLU A 393 -24.17 -32.89 -2.29
N ALA A 394 -22.89 -32.61 -2.14
CA ALA A 394 -22.01 -33.48 -1.38
C ALA A 394 -22.20 -33.11 0.08
N GLY A 395 -23.15 -33.81 0.71
CA GLY A 395 -23.37 -33.77 2.15
C GLY A 395 -22.07 -34.01 2.92
N ASP A 396 -21.88 -33.11 3.87
CA ASP A 396 -20.94 -33.08 4.98
C ASP A 396 -20.63 -34.47 5.60
N GLU A 397 -19.34 -34.82 5.70
CA GLU A 397 -18.84 -35.53 6.88
C GLU A 397 -17.48 -34.97 7.31
N SER A 398 -17.57 -34.13 8.34
CA SER A 398 -16.49 -33.71 9.22
C SER A 398 -15.63 -34.86 9.72
N SER A 399 -14.32 -34.79 9.51
CA SER A 399 -13.27 -35.23 10.45
C SER A 399 -11.93 -34.67 9.92
N GLY A 400 -11.01 -34.07 10.66
CA GLY A 400 -10.87 -33.72 12.05
C GLY A 400 -9.39 -33.36 12.25
N VAL A 401 -9.15 -32.26 12.97
CA VAL A 401 -7.91 -31.94 13.71
C VAL A 401 -6.72 -31.38 12.92
N GLY A 402 -6.52 -30.07 13.09
CA GLY A 402 -5.28 -29.36 12.81
C GLY A 402 -5.44 -27.85 13.01
N SER A 403 -5.90 -27.40 14.19
CA SER A 403 -6.05 -25.96 14.47
C SER A 403 -4.68 -25.30 14.65
N THR A 404 -4.04 -24.91 13.55
CA THR A 404 -3.26 -23.68 13.54
C THR A 404 -4.28 -22.55 13.55
N THR A 405 -4.19 -21.67 14.54
CA THR A 405 -4.96 -20.43 14.59
C THR A 405 -4.55 -19.54 13.42
N GLU A 406 -5.06 -19.81 12.23
CA GLU A 406 -5.06 -18.89 11.11
C GLU A 406 -6.04 -17.77 11.47
N VAL A 407 -5.50 -16.58 11.65
CA VAL A 407 -6.31 -15.36 11.78
C VAL A 407 -7.05 -15.22 10.44
N THR A 408 -8.35 -15.49 10.44
CA THR A 408 -9.19 -15.30 9.25
C THR A 408 -9.18 -13.81 8.90
N VAL A 409 -8.46 -13.47 7.83
CA VAL A 409 -8.37 -12.09 7.35
C VAL A 409 -9.71 -11.66 6.76
N ASP A 410 -10.16 -10.44 7.08
CA ASP A 410 -11.39 -9.88 6.50
C ASP A 410 -11.28 -9.82 4.97
N PRO A 411 -12.13 -10.54 4.21
CA PRO A 411 -12.09 -10.52 2.75
C PRO A 411 -12.35 -9.13 2.17
N LYS A 412 -13.07 -8.25 2.88
CA LYS A 412 -13.29 -6.86 2.45
C LYS A 412 -12.01 -6.03 2.48
N LEU A 413 -11.15 -6.28 3.47
CA LEU A 413 -9.84 -5.64 3.61
C LEU A 413 -8.91 -6.08 2.47
N LEU A 414 -8.85 -7.39 2.17
CA LEU A 414 -8.03 -7.93 1.08
C LEU A 414 -8.47 -7.36 -0.26
N ARG A 415 -9.78 -7.32 -0.52
CA ARG A 415 -10.35 -6.75 -1.73
C ARG A 415 -10.04 -5.26 -1.88
N ARG A 416 -10.26 -4.48 -0.81
CA ARG A 416 -9.91 -3.05 -0.76
C ARG A 416 -8.43 -2.83 -1.09
N PHE A 417 -7.56 -3.59 -0.44
CA PHE A 417 -6.12 -3.52 -0.64
C PHE A 417 -5.74 -3.87 -2.08
N ALA A 418 -6.24 -4.97 -2.64
CA ALA A 418 -5.92 -5.40 -4.00
C ALA A 418 -6.32 -4.36 -5.05
N LEU A 419 -7.49 -3.73 -4.90
CA LEU A 419 -7.96 -2.67 -5.79
C LEU A 419 -7.10 -1.42 -5.71
N LEU A 420 -6.75 -0.97 -4.50
CA LEU A 420 -5.86 0.19 -4.31
C LEU A 420 -4.43 -0.10 -4.78
N PHE A 421 -3.94 -1.32 -4.54
CA PHE A 421 -2.63 -1.77 -5.01
C PHE A 421 -2.58 -1.75 -6.53
N MET A 422 -3.58 -2.32 -7.22
CA MET A 422 -3.70 -2.25 -8.68
C MET A 422 -3.76 -0.79 -9.16
N ALA A 423 -4.71 0.00 -8.66
CA ALA A 423 -4.94 1.35 -9.14
C ALA A 423 -3.71 2.25 -8.99
N ALA A 424 -3.04 2.21 -7.83
CA ALA A 424 -1.84 3.00 -7.57
C ALA A 424 -0.66 2.60 -8.48
N HIS A 425 -0.41 1.30 -8.65
CA HIS A 425 0.74 0.82 -9.42
C HIS A 425 0.50 0.92 -10.93
N VAL A 426 -0.70 0.62 -11.43
CA VAL A 426 -1.06 0.84 -12.83
C VAL A 426 -0.96 2.32 -13.19
N ALA A 427 -1.54 3.20 -12.35
CA ALA A 427 -1.41 4.64 -12.56
C ALA A 427 0.06 5.09 -12.53
N ASP A 428 0.90 4.52 -11.65
CA ASP A 428 2.33 4.81 -11.63
C ASP A 428 3.05 4.34 -12.90
N ILE A 429 2.79 3.11 -13.40
CA ILE A 429 3.33 2.58 -14.67
C ILE A 429 2.96 3.49 -15.84
N CYS A 430 1.73 3.99 -15.86
CA CYS A 430 1.21 4.82 -16.94
C CYS A 430 1.62 6.30 -16.83
N ALA A 431 1.91 6.78 -15.61
CA ALA A 431 2.31 8.16 -15.38
C ALA A 431 3.77 8.42 -15.78
N PRO A 432 4.07 9.61 -16.34
CA PRO A 432 5.46 9.98 -16.64
C PRO A 432 6.30 10.18 -15.36
N PRO A 433 7.60 9.83 -15.36
CA PRO A 433 8.45 9.75 -14.16
C PRO A 433 8.73 11.04 -13.37
N LEU A 434 8.40 12.20 -13.92
CA LEU A 434 8.62 13.51 -13.30
C LEU A 434 7.33 14.35 -13.28
N GLY A 435 6.19 13.65 -13.24
CA GLY A 435 4.88 14.21 -13.49
C GLY A 435 4.61 14.36 -14.99
N ALA A 436 3.35 14.48 -15.37
CA ALA A 436 2.89 14.72 -16.73
C ALA A 436 3.22 16.15 -17.20
N PRO A 437 3.30 16.40 -18.53
CA PRO A 437 3.44 17.76 -19.05
C PRO A 437 2.27 18.66 -18.59
N VAL A 438 2.44 19.99 -18.69
CA VAL A 438 1.50 20.98 -18.10
C VAL A 438 0.06 20.80 -18.59
N ASP A 439 -0.14 20.47 -19.85
CA ASP A 439 -1.42 20.20 -20.49
C ASP A 439 -2.11 18.92 -19.96
N GLN A 440 -1.34 17.99 -19.41
CA GLN A 440 -1.82 16.72 -18.84
C GLN A 440 -1.54 16.60 -17.34
N ILE A 441 -1.30 17.72 -16.65
CA ILE A 441 -0.86 17.71 -15.24
C ILE A 441 -1.84 16.97 -14.31
N HIS A 442 -3.12 16.92 -14.68
CA HIS A 442 -4.17 16.18 -13.99
C HIS A 442 -3.82 14.69 -13.79
N VAL A 443 -3.11 14.06 -14.73
CA VAL A 443 -2.64 12.66 -14.62
C VAL A 443 -1.71 12.47 -13.44
N THR A 444 -0.82 13.44 -13.18
CA THR A 444 0.07 13.43 -12.00
C THR A 444 -0.74 13.48 -10.71
N PHE A 445 -1.78 14.31 -10.66
CA PHE A 445 -2.61 14.47 -9.47
C PHE A 445 -3.51 13.25 -9.23
N ILE A 446 -4.05 12.64 -10.27
CA ILE A 446 -4.78 11.36 -10.18
C ILE A 446 -3.86 10.27 -9.62
N ARG A 447 -2.69 10.09 -10.23
CA ARG A 447 -1.69 9.12 -9.76
C ARG A 447 -1.28 9.37 -8.30
N ASN A 448 -1.09 10.63 -7.92
CA ASN A 448 -0.76 10.98 -6.52
C ASN A 448 -1.91 10.68 -5.56
N ARG A 449 -3.16 10.95 -5.94
CA ARG A 449 -4.33 10.60 -5.12
C ARG A 449 -4.43 9.09 -4.90
N LEU A 450 -4.26 8.29 -5.95
CA LEU A 450 -4.29 6.83 -5.84
C LEU A 450 -3.16 6.28 -4.97
N VAL A 451 -1.96 6.85 -5.07
CA VAL A 451 -0.84 6.52 -4.17
C VAL A 451 -1.12 6.93 -2.73
N GLU A 452 -1.76 8.09 -2.50
CA GLU A 452 -2.18 8.50 -1.16
C GLU A 452 -3.21 7.53 -0.56
N ASP A 453 -4.24 7.15 -1.34
CA ASP A 453 -5.26 6.19 -0.93
C ASP A 453 -4.64 4.82 -0.59
N PHE A 454 -3.70 4.34 -1.41
CA PHE A 454 -2.97 3.09 -1.14
C PHE A 454 -2.08 3.17 0.11
N VAL A 455 -1.32 4.26 0.27
CA VAL A 455 -0.43 4.47 1.42
C VAL A 455 -1.22 4.59 2.72
N ALA A 456 -2.43 5.16 2.68
CA ALA A 456 -3.29 5.29 3.85
C ALA A 456 -3.60 3.94 4.53
N GLU A 457 -3.65 2.85 3.77
CA GLU A 457 -3.93 1.50 4.28
C GLU A 457 -2.84 0.99 5.25
N PHE A 458 -1.58 1.41 5.08
CA PHE A 458 -0.45 0.84 5.86
C PHE A 458 0.50 1.85 6.47
N ARG A 459 0.31 3.17 6.26
CA ARG A 459 1.24 4.21 6.77
C ARG A 459 1.43 4.20 8.28
N HIS A 460 0.45 3.72 9.03
CA HIS A 460 0.51 3.65 10.48
C HIS A 460 1.27 2.41 11.00
N HIS A 461 1.53 1.43 10.14
CA HIS A 461 2.13 0.15 10.51
C HIS A 461 3.63 0.30 10.84
N PRO A 462 4.12 -0.23 11.98
CA PRO A 462 5.51 -0.03 12.44
C PRO A 462 6.60 -0.47 11.47
N LEU A 463 6.34 -1.50 10.65
CA LEU A 463 7.32 -2.01 9.69
C LEU A 463 7.17 -1.40 8.28
N LEU A 464 6.09 -0.67 8.00
CA LEU A 464 5.77 -0.18 6.65
C LEU A 464 5.65 1.33 6.55
N TRP A 465 5.66 2.08 7.67
CA TRP A 465 5.62 3.54 7.64
C TRP A 465 6.73 4.15 6.76
N ARG A 466 7.93 3.53 6.76
CA ARG A 466 9.04 3.97 5.92
C ARG A 466 8.72 3.74 4.45
N THR A 467 8.19 2.58 4.10
CA THR A 467 7.72 2.27 2.73
C THR A 467 6.68 3.29 2.27
N ALA A 468 5.71 3.61 3.13
CA ALA A 468 4.70 4.64 2.90
C ALA A 468 5.34 6.02 2.64
N ALA A 469 6.27 6.42 3.50
CA ALA A 469 7.01 7.67 3.35
C ALA A 469 7.82 7.72 2.03
N MET A 470 8.42 6.61 1.63
CA MET A 470 9.17 6.52 0.37
C MET A 470 8.24 6.66 -0.85
N TYR A 471 7.07 6.03 -0.88
CA TYR A 471 6.08 6.25 -1.95
C TYR A 471 5.78 7.75 -2.09
N VAL A 472 5.53 8.44 -0.98
CA VAL A 472 5.24 9.88 -0.95
C VAL A 472 6.44 10.71 -1.44
N VAL A 473 7.66 10.37 -1.04
CA VAL A 473 8.89 11.08 -1.48
C VAL A 473 9.16 10.90 -2.97
N TYR A 474 8.91 9.71 -3.53
CA TYR A 474 9.08 9.44 -4.95
C TYR A 474 7.96 10.00 -5.83
N SER A 475 6.90 10.54 -5.22
CA SER A 475 5.74 11.08 -5.92
C SER A 475 5.94 12.57 -6.22
N PRO A 476 6.20 12.97 -7.48
CA PRO A 476 6.40 14.38 -7.82
C PRO A 476 5.10 15.16 -7.56
N LEU A 477 5.21 16.38 -7.00
CA LEU A 477 4.08 17.27 -6.71
C LEU A 477 3.06 16.70 -5.70
N MET A 478 3.43 15.69 -4.93
CA MET A 478 2.61 15.15 -3.85
C MET A 478 2.45 16.15 -2.70
N ASN A 479 1.31 16.13 -2.00
CA ASN A 479 1.08 17.02 -0.86
C ASN A 479 2.10 16.73 0.27
N PRO A 480 2.99 17.69 0.62
CA PRO A 480 4.02 17.45 1.63
C PRO A 480 3.47 17.24 3.04
N ALA A 481 2.21 17.64 3.30
CA ALA A 481 1.53 17.40 4.57
C ALA A 481 1.35 15.91 4.89
N ILE A 482 1.25 15.06 3.86
CA ILE A 482 1.14 13.60 4.03
C ILE A 482 2.41 13.07 4.67
N LEU A 483 3.57 13.45 4.12
CA LEU A 483 4.87 13.02 4.66
C LEU A 483 5.10 13.53 6.09
N TYR A 484 4.71 14.78 6.35
CA TYR A 484 4.69 15.34 7.70
C TYR A 484 3.88 14.50 8.68
N GLY A 485 2.66 14.08 8.31
CA GLY A 485 1.83 13.22 9.15
C GLY A 485 2.50 11.88 9.45
N ILE A 486 2.98 11.18 8.41
CA ILE A 486 3.62 9.87 8.55
C ILE A 486 4.82 9.92 9.52
N VAL A 487 5.69 10.93 9.36
CA VAL A 487 6.92 11.06 10.16
C VAL A 487 6.63 11.47 11.61
N THR A 488 5.75 12.44 11.82
CA THR A 488 5.47 12.97 13.18
C THR A 488 4.74 11.97 14.07
N GLU A 489 3.91 11.09 13.49
CA GLU A 489 3.25 10.01 14.23
C GLU A 489 4.21 8.96 14.79
N ARG A 490 5.46 8.89 14.31
CA ARG A 490 6.45 7.92 14.80
C ARG A 490 7.13 8.34 16.10
N ALA A 491 6.83 9.52 16.65
CA ALA A 491 7.51 10.07 17.82
C ALA A 491 7.49 9.12 19.04
N ALA A 492 6.33 8.57 19.39
CA ALA A 492 6.20 7.65 20.52
C ALA A 492 7.05 6.38 20.31
N SER A 493 6.97 5.78 19.13
CA SER A 493 7.77 4.59 18.78
C SER A 493 9.27 4.87 18.78
N ALA A 494 9.70 6.06 18.37
CA ALA A 494 11.11 6.47 18.37
C ALA A 494 11.70 6.61 19.78
N VAL A 495 10.87 6.82 20.80
CA VAL A 495 11.32 6.86 22.20
C VAL A 495 11.56 5.46 22.73
N SER A 496 10.66 4.52 22.42
CA SER A 496 10.76 3.12 22.85
C SER A 496 11.78 2.29 22.05
N ASP A 497 12.00 2.62 20.78
CA ASP A 497 12.82 1.84 19.85
C ASP A 497 13.92 2.68 19.19
N ARG A 498 15.18 2.35 19.53
CA ARG A 498 16.37 2.97 18.95
C ARG A 498 16.45 2.77 17.44
N TYR A 499 16.00 1.64 16.92
CA TYR A 499 16.02 1.37 15.49
C TYR A 499 15.07 2.33 14.74
N THR A 500 13.86 2.53 15.25
CA THR A 500 12.90 3.51 14.71
C THR A 500 13.48 4.93 14.73
N PHE A 501 14.10 5.35 15.84
CA PHE A 501 14.76 6.67 15.92
C PHE A 501 15.85 6.85 14.86
N LEU A 502 16.77 5.88 14.74
CA LEU A 502 17.85 5.93 13.75
C LEU A 502 17.32 5.91 12.32
N THR A 503 16.26 5.13 12.08
CA THR A 503 15.61 5.02 10.78
C THR A 503 14.94 6.33 10.36
N LEU A 504 14.26 7.03 11.29
CA LEU A 504 13.70 8.36 11.07
C LEU A 504 14.78 9.37 10.71
N HIS A 505 15.84 9.43 11.51
CA HIS A 505 16.96 10.33 11.26
C HIS A 505 17.58 10.08 9.89
N THR A 506 17.84 8.80 9.57
CA THR A 506 18.43 8.41 8.29
C THR A 506 17.52 8.80 7.13
N PHE A 507 16.22 8.52 7.22
CA PHE A 507 15.24 8.88 6.19
C PHE A 507 15.17 10.40 5.96
N ILE A 508 15.11 11.19 7.03
CA ILE A 508 15.05 12.66 6.94
C ILE A 508 16.30 13.18 6.21
N CYS A 509 17.50 12.77 6.64
CA CYS A 509 18.75 13.25 6.05
C CYS A 509 18.99 12.73 4.62
N SER A 510 18.60 11.49 4.30
CA SER A 510 18.93 10.86 3.02
C SER A 510 17.91 11.08 1.92
N ALA A 511 16.64 11.35 2.24
CA ALA A 511 15.55 11.36 1.26
C ALA A 511 14.69 12.64 1.28
N TRP A 512 14.63 13.37 2.40
CA TRP A 512 13.76 14.54 2.55
C TRP A 512 14.52 15.86 2.71
N GLU A 513 15.75 15.82 3.24
CA GLU A 513 16.57 17.01 3.40
C GLU A 513 16.88 17.69 2.07
N GLU A 514 16.86 19.03 2.10
CA GLU A 514 17.09 19.90 0.94
C GLU A 514 18.42 19.61 0.23
N SER A 515 19.44 19.27 1.01
CA SER A 515 20.78 18.93 0.54
C SER A 515 20.97 17.46 0.18
N SER A 516 19.95 16.61 0.34
CA SER A 516 20.06 15.20 -0.05
C SER A 516 20.20 15.08 -1.57
N ASP A 517 21.03 14.16 -2.03
CA ASP A 517 21.28 13.94 -3.46
C ASP A 517 19.98 13.73 -4.24
N PHE A 518 19.04 12.98 -3.65
CA PHE A 518 17.73 12.74 -4.22
C PHE A 518 16.93 14.05 -4.40
N GLN A 519 16.78 14.87 -3.35
CA GLN A 519 16.01 16.11 -3.44
C GLN A 519 16.66 17.13 -4.37
N VAL A 520 17.99 17.23 -4.36
CA VAL A 520 18.74 18.11 -5.27
C VAL A 520 18.48 17.72 -6.73
N ALA A 521 18.58 16.43 -7.05
CA ALA A 521 18.33 15.94 -8.40
C ALA A 521 16.86 16.09 -8.82
N LEU A 522 15.91 15.73 -7.95
CA LEU A 522 14.47 15.86 -8.22
C LEU A 522 14.09 17.32 -8.48
N ARG A 523 14.55 18.26 -7.64
CA ARG A 523 14.28 19.70 -7.81
C ARG A 523 14.84 20.23 -9.12
N ARG A 524 16.07 19.86 -9.49
CA ARG A 524 16.67 20.23 -10.78
C ARG A 524 15.80 19.74 -11.94
N LEU A 525 15.46 18.45 -11.95
CA LEU A 525 14.63 17.86 -13.01
C LEU A 525 13.23 18.51 -13.10
N LEU A 526 12.61 18.84 -11.96
CA LEU A 526 11.32 19.53 -11.94
C LEU A 526 11.44 20.98 -12.44
N HIS A 527 12.50 21.70 -12.11
CA HIS A 527 12.75 23.05 -12.63
C HIS A 527 13.00 23.04 -14.14
N ASP A 528 13.74 22.06 -14.64
CA ASP A 528 13.98 21.89 -16.07
C ASP A 528 12.68 21.57 -16.82
N LYS A 529 11.78 20.79 -16.20
CA LYS A 529 10.49 20.42 -16.78
C LYS A 529 9.43 21.53 -16.73
N TYR A 530 9.33 22.24 -15.61
CA TYR A 530 8.34 23.29 -15.37
C TYR A 530 9.02 24.65 -15.22
N VAL A 531 9.68 25.08 -16.29
CA VAL A 531 10.46 26.32 -16.36
C VAL A 531 9.60 27.51 -15.91
N LEU A 532 10.12 28.30 -14.97
CA LEU A 532 9.48 29.51 -14.41
C LEU A 532 8.12 29.30 -13.71
N SER A 533 7.75 28.07 -13.34
CA SER A 533 6.49 27.80 -12.63
C SER A 533 6.53 28.31 -11.17
N GLU A 534 5.75 29.35 -10.87
CA GLU A 534 5.56 29.83 -9.49
C GLU A 534 4.93 28.77 -8.57
N THR A 535 4.04 27.94 -9.11
CA THR A 535 3.39 26.86 -8.36
C THR A 535 4.39 25.81 -7.92
N LEU A 536 5.36 25.46 -8.78
CA LEU A 536 6.46 24.57 -8.41
C LEU A 536 7.29 25.18 -7.27
N ASN A 537 7.64 26.47 -7.36
CA ASN A 537 8.38 27.16 -6.30
C ASN A 537 7.63 27.15 -4.96
N LYS A 538 6.31 27.40 -4.98
CA LYS A 538 5.45 27.31 -3.79
C LYS A 538 5.40 25.89 -3.22
N TRP A 539 5.37 24.87 -4.08
CA TRP A 539 5.41 23.47 -3.66
C TRP A 539 6.75 23.10 -3.02
N ILE A 540 7.89 23.47 -3.63
CA ILE A 540 9.23 23.25 -3.05
C ILE A 540 9.35 23.95 -1.70
N ALA A 541 8.95 25.22 -1.60
CA ALA A 541 8.94 25.94 -0.34
C ALA A 541 8.04 25.26 0.71
N SER A 542 6.93 24.65 0.28
CA SER A 542 6.05 23.87 1.16
C SER A 542 6.73 22.59 1.65
N ILE A 543 7.48 21.86 0.81
CA ILE A 543 8.29 20.70 1.25
C ILE A 543 9.25 21.11 2.36
N ASP A 544 9.98 22.21 2.17
CA ASP A 544 11.00 22.70 3.10
C ASP A 544 10.37 23.19 4.41
N TYR A 545 9.19 23.82 4.31
CA TYR A 545 8.39 24.18 5.48
C TYR A 545 7.93 22.95 6.26
N TYR A 546 7.30 21.97 5.60
CA TYR A 546 6.77 20.78 6.27
C TYR A 546 7.88 19.89 6.83
N ARG A 547 9.05 19.81 6.19
CA ARG A 547 10.23 19.13 6.74
C ARG A 547 10.69 19.78 8.04
N ARG A 548 10.93 21.09 8.04
CA ARG A 548 11.37 21.82 9.24
C ARG A 548 10.35 21.67 10.37
N LYS A 549 9.07 21.81 10.04
CA LYS A 549 7.97 21.62 10.99
C LYS A 549 7.88 20.17 11.51
N ALA A 550 8.13 19.17 10.66
CA ALA A 550 8.15 17.77 11.08
C ALA A 550 9.27 17.50 12.07
N VAL A 551 10.50 17.95 11.78
CA VAL A 551 11.66 17.81 12.67
C VAL A 551 11.40 18.51 14.00
N GLU A 552 10.83 19.72 13.95
CA GLU A 552 10.43 20.48 15.13
C GLU A 552 9.45 19.71 16.02
N VAL A 553 8.33 19.26 15.46
CA VAL A 553 7.28 18.54 16.18
C VAL A 553 7.76 17.17 16.65
N LEU A 554 8.55 16.46 15.84
CA LEU A 554 9.13 15.17 16.20
C LEU A 554 10.03 15.30 17.42
N HIS A 555 10.93 16.29 17.45
CA HIS A 555 11.78 16.52 18.62
C HIS A 555 10.99 16.91 19.85
N ASP A 556 10.00 17.80 19.72
CA ASP A 556 9.14 18.18 20.86
C ASP A 556 8.43 16.96 21.46
N ASN A 557 7.81 16.14 20.61
CA ASN A 557 7.10 14.93 21.05
C ASN A 557 8.05 13.91 21.68
N ILE A 558 9.24 13.69 21.10
CA ILE A 558 10.25 12.78 21.68
C ILE A 558 10.74 13.29 23.04
N ILE A 559 10.97 14.60 23.18
CA ILE A 559 11.38 15.21 24.45
C ILE A 559 10.29 15.01 25.50
N GLU A 560 9.03 15.31 25.15
CA GLU A 560 7.88 15.14 26.04
C GLU A 560 7.71 13.69 26.50
N GLU A 561 7.74 12.74 25.57
CA GLU A 561 7.59 11.32 25.86
C GLU A 561 8.74 10.78 26.73
N ARG A 562 9.99 11.19 26.46
CA ARG A 562 11.14 10.83 27.32
C ARG A 562 11.00 11.39 28.72
N MET A 563 10.52 12.63 28.86
CA MET A 563 10.24 13.22 30.17
C MET A 563 9.15 12.45 30.91
N ALA A 564 8.09 12.02 30.21
CA ALA A 564 7.02 11.20 30.79
C ALA A 564 7.52 9.83 31.28
N CYS A 565 8.45 9.21 30.55
CA CYS A 565 9.09 7.95 30.91
C CYS A 565 10.16 8.08 32.02
N GLY A 566 10.45 9.29 32.52
CA GLY A 566 11.50 9.55 33.51
C GLY A 566 12.93 9.53 32.97
N ASP A 567 13.11 9.50 31.65
CA ASP A 567 14.40 9.57 30.95
C ASP A 567 14.86 11.04 30.78
N THR A 568 15.05 11.72 31.89
CA THR A 568 15.19 13.19 31.93
C THR A 568 16.50 13.71 31.35
N ALA A 569 17.63 13.03 31.54
CA ALA A 569 18.92 13.49 31.04
C ALA A 569 19.00 13.47 29.49
N PRO A 570 18.62 12.39 28.80
CA PRO A 570 18.51 12.38 27.34
C PRO A 570 17.47 13.35 26.78
N ALA A 571 16.34 13.56 27.46
CA ALA A 571 15.36 14.56 27.05
C ALA A 571 15.95 15.99 27.07
N VAL A 572 16.69 16.33 28.15
CA VAL A 572 17.36 17.62 28.26
C VAL A 572 18.50 17.77 27.26
N TRP A 573 19.30 16.71 27.05
CA TRP A 573 20.34 16.70 26.01
C TRP A 573 19.75 17.03 24.64
N LEU A 574 18.70 16.30 24.23
CA LEU A 574 18.06 16.50 22.93
C LEU A 574 17.46 17.91 22.81
N ALA A 575 16.83 18.42 23.88
CA ALA A 575 16.27 19.76 23.88
C ALA A 575 17.33 20.87 23.76
N VAL A 576 18.53 20.66 24.31
CA VAL A 576 19.65 21.60 24.18
C VAL A 576 20.21 21.55 22.77
N GLU A 577 20.53 20.36 22.25
CA GLU A 577 21.07 20.19 20.90
C GLU A 577 20.12 20.74 19.83
N CYS A 578 18.82 20.49 19.96
CA CYS A 578 17.82 20.95 19.01
C CYS A 578 17.29 22.38 19.28
N GLN A 579 17.84 23.10 20.27
CA GLN A 579 17.38 24.44 20.68
C GLN A 579 15.90 24.52 21.08
N ARG A 580 15.32 23.41 21.55
CA ARG A 580 13.93 23.29 22.05
C ARG A 580 13.86 23.30 23.58
N SER A 581 14.72 24.10 24.21
CA SER A 581 14.94 24.04 25.66
C SER A 581 13.90 24.78 26.52
N LYS A 582 13.04 25.62 25.93
CA LYS A 582 12.12 26.50 26.69
C LYS A 582 11.14 25.75 27.62
N PRO A 583 10.44 24.67 27.19
CA PRO A 583 9.54 23.94 28.08
C PRO A 583 10.27 23.31 29.27
N LEU A 584 11.43 22.70 29.02
CA LEU A 584 12.26 22.10 30.07
C LEU A 584 12.86 23.16 30.99
N GLN A 585 13.31 24.29 30.44
CA GLN A 585 13.79 25.43 31.22
C GLN A 585 12.75 25.88 32.24
N ILE A 586 11.48 26.03 31.83
CA ILE A 586 10.38 26.41 32.72
C ILE A 586 10.15 25.35 33.81
N ARG A 587 10.13 24.06 33.44
CA ARG A 587 9.96 22.95 34.39
C ARG A 587 11.07 22.93 35.44
N PHE A 588 12.33 22.98 35.02
CA PHE A 588 13.47 22.98 35.94
C PHE A 588 13.55 24.27 36.75
N GLU A 589 13.23 25.44 36.20
CA GLU A 589 13.09 26.68 36.97
C GLU A 589 12.04 26.54 38.08
N HIS A 590 10.91 25.87 37.80
CA HIS A 590 9.88 25.62 38.79
C HIS A 590 10.37 24.68 39.91
N ILE A 591 10.99 23.55 39.54
CA ILE A 591 11.55 22.59 40.50
C ILE A 591 12.62 23.26 41.37
N LEU A 592 13.56 23.99 40.75
CA LEU A 592 14.65 24.70 41.45
C LEU A 592 14.14 25.84 42.35
N ARG A 593 12.93 26.37 42.11
CA ARG A 593 12.29 27.37 42.97
C ARG A 593 11.32 26.76 44.00
N SER A 594 11.20 25.43 44.03
CA SER A 594 10.43 24.70 45.05
C SER A 594 11.29 24.33 46.26
N SER A 595 10.66 24.01 47.39
CA SER A 595 11.35 23.50 48.57
C SER A 595 12.06 22.16 48.35
N GLU A 596 11.65 21.39 47.35
CA GLU A 596 12.12 20.03 47.06
C GLU A 596 13.33 20.00 46.09
N ALA A 597 13.89 21.16 45.73
CA ALA A 597 14.93 21.27 44.71
C ALA A 597 16.17 20.38 44.98
N LEU A 598 16.58 20.20 46.24
CA LEU A 598 17.71 19.34 46.62
C LEU A 598 17.38 17.84 46.54
N GLU A 599 16.11 17.49 46.76
CA GLU A 599 15.64 16.10 46.82
C GLU A 599 15.21 15.59 45.43
N SER A 600 14.92 16.50 44.49
CA SER A 600 14.49 16.16 43.13
C SER A 600 15.48 15.26 42.38
N GLU A 601 14.99 14.08 41.99
CA GLU A 601 15.71 13.14 41.13
C GLU A 601 15.99 13.71 39.73
N GLU A 602 15.09 14.53 39.18
CA GLU A 602 15.28 15.15 37.86
C GLU A 602 16.48 16.09 37.85
N VAL A 603 16.59 16.95 38.87
CA VAL A 603 17.73 17.88 39.05
C VAL A 603 19.02 17.11 39.21
N TYR A 604 19.00 16.04 40.02
CA TYR A 604 20.18 15.20 40.25
C TYR A 604 20.68 14.51 38.98
N ARG A 605 19.78 13.85 38.21
CA ARG A 605 20.12 13.14 36.96
C ARG A 605 20.66 14.09 35.88
N VAL A 606 19.99 15.22 35.68
CA VAL A 606 20.44 16.23 34.71
C VAL A 606 21.78 16.84 35.13
N GLY A 607 21.94 17.16 36.41
CA GLY A 607 23.21 17.67 36.92
C GLY A 607 24.36 16.67 36.76
N GLN A 608 24.11 15.39 37.02
CA GLN A 608 25.09 14.32 36.81
C GLN A 608 25.48 14.20 35.33
N ALA A 609 24.50 14.29 34.43
CA ALA A 609 24.73 14.24 33.00
C ALA A 609 25.57 15.45 32.49
N VAL A 610 25.35 16.65 33.04
CA VAL A 610 26.19 17.82 32.76
C VAL A 610 27.61 17.61 33.28
N ASN A 611 27.77 17.15 34.52
CA ASN A 611 29.10 16.92 35.13
C ASN A 611 29.90 15.83 34.40
N ASN A 612 29.20 14.87 33.77
CA ASN A 612 29.81 13.82 32.96
C ASN A 612 30.00 14.20 31.48
N ASN A 613 29.74 15.46 31.09
CA ASN A 613 29.80 15.96 29.71
C ASN A 613 28.86 15.24 28.72
N PHE A 614 27.82 14.55 29.21
CA PHE A 614 26.78 14.01 28.33
C PHE A 614 25.91 15.15 27.76
N ILE A 615 25.60 16.16 28.58
CA ILE A 615 24.96 17.39 28.14
C ILE A 615 26.04 18.47 28.02
N SER A 616 26.33 18.91 26.79
CA SER A 616 27.22 20.04 26.56
C SER A 616 26.51 21.35 26.90
N VAL A 617 27.11 22.15 27.78
CA VAL A 617 26.54 23.45 28.16
C VAL A 617 26.76 24.49 27.05
N ASP A 618 27.79 24.29 26.22
CA ASP A 618 28.20 25.22 25.15
C ASP A 618 27.28 25.16 23.92
N THR A 619 26.49 24.08 23.77
CA THR A 619 25.54 23.93 22.67
C THR A 619 24.22 24.67 22.91
N SER A 620 23.93 25.15 24.12
CA SER A 620 22.70 25.89 24.43
C SER A 620 22.78 27.35 23.97
N SER A 621 21.91 27.77 23.05
CA SER A 621 21.74 29.19 22.71
C SER A 621 20.99 30.02 23.77
N SER A 622 20.28 29.36 24.70
CA SER A 622 19.56 30.02 25.79
C SER A 622 20.45 30.20 27.02
N LEU A 623 20.75 31.46 27.36
CA LEU A 623 21.48 31.81 28.58
C LEU A 623 20.76 31.36 29.85
N ARG A 624 19.42 31.37 29.85
CA ARG A 624 18.63 30.93 31.01
C ARG A 624 18.70 29.41 31.18
N MET A 625 18.63 28.65 30.09
CA MET A 625 18.82 27.19 30.15
C MET A 625 20.24 26.84 30.62
N LEU A 626 21.25 27.56 30.13
CA LEU A 626 22.62 27.39 30.57
C LEU A 626 22.80 27.66 32.08
N GLN A 627 22.11 28.66 32.63
CA GLN A 627 22.07 28.89 34.07
C GLN A 627 21.39 27.74 34.82
N VAL A 628 20.24 27.25 34.34
CA VAL A 628 19.55 26.07 34.90
C VAL A 628 20.49 24.86 34.96
N LEU A 629 21.16 24.53 33.84
CA LEU A 629 22.07 23.38 33.75
C LEU A 629 23.24 23.49 34.73
N ARG A 630 23.83 24.69 34.86
CA ARG A 630 24.91 24.95 35.83
C ARG A 630 24.46 24.80 37.28
N VAL A 631 23.24 25.23 37.60
CA VAL A 631 22.64 25.05 38.92
C VAL A 631 22.41 23.56 39.20
N CYS A 632 21.79 22.83 38.27
CA CYS A 632 21.58 21.38 38.41
C CYS A 632 22.91 20.64 38.60
N ALA A 633 23.93 20.97 37.81
CA ALA A 633 25.27 20.41 37.91
C ALA A 633 25.89 20.61 39.30
N ALA A 634 25.86 21.85 39.82
CA ALA A 634 26.41 22.16 41.14
C ALA A 634 25.62 21.50 42.28
N MET A 635 24.29 21.44 42.17
CA MET A 635 23.44 20.76 43.17
C MET A 635 23.63 19.25 43.16
N SER A 636 23.81 18.64 41.99
CA SER A 636 24.10 17.21 41.85
C SER A 636 25.46 16.83 42.43
N GLU A 637 26.51 17.62 42.14
CA GLU A 637 27.84 17.45 42.73
C GLU A 637 27.79 17.53 44.25
N TYR A 638 27.06 18.52 44.79
CA TYR A 638 26.89 18.67 46.23
C TYR A 638 26.13 17.49 46.85
N ARG A 639 25.00 17.06 46.25
CA ARG A 639 24.21 15.92 46.72
C ARG A 639 25.03 14.62 46.70
N ARG A 640 25.88 14.43 45.69
CA ARG A 640 26.80 13.30 45.62
C ARG A 640 27.84 13.38 46.75
N ALA A 641 28.40 14.55 47.00
CA ALA A 641 29.42 14.74 48.03
C ALA A 641 28.87 14.50 49.44
N ILE A 642 27.72 15.07 49.76
CA ILE A 642 27.09 14.89 51.08
C ILE A 642 26.65 13.43 51.29
N GLY A 643 26.17 12.76 50.23
CA GLY A 643 25.83 11.34 50.28
C GLY A 643 27.05 10.46 50.59
N SER A 644 28.21 10.74 49.98
CA SER A 644 29.46 10.02 50.31
C SER A 644 29.89 10.21 51.77
N LEU A 645 29.73 11.42 52.32
CA LEU A 645 30.04 11.70 53.72
C LEU A 645 29.08 10.96 54.67
N GLN A 646 27.77 10.94 54.37
CA GLN A 646 26.77 10.23 55.17
C GLN A 646 26.96 8.71 55.15
N VAL A 647 27.42 8.13 54.03
CA VAL A 647 27.77 6.70 53.97
C VAL A 647 28.96 6.38 54.86
N LEU A 648 29.96 7.27 54.94
CA LEU A 648 31.08 7.13 55.88
C LEU A 648 30.62 7.23 57.33
N ASP A 649 29.79 8.22 57.66
CA ASP A 649 29.25 8.43 59.01
C ASP A 649 28.46 7.21 59.53
N ASN A 650 27.86 6.42 58.64
CA ASN A 650 27.12 5.20 58.97
C ASN A 650 27.99 3.95 59.14
N GLN A 651 29.28 4.01 58.81
CA GLN A 651 30.24 2.91 59.06
C GLN A 651 30.82 3.05 60.46
N ILE A 652 30.58 2.02 61.30
CA ILE A 652 31.10 1.96 62.68
C ILE A 652 32.63 2.07 62.63
N ASP A 653 33.19 3.03 63.38
CA ASP A 653 34.62 3.34 63.53
C ASP A 653 35.33 4.03 62.34
N SER A 654 34.61 4.59 61.36
CA SER A 654 35.26 5.40 60.30
C SER A 654 35.49 6.85 60.73
N VAL A 655 36.74 7.33 60.66
CA VAL A 655 37.06 8.76 60.79
C VAL A 655 36.82 9.41 59.42
N PRO A 656 36.03 10.50 59.32
CA PRO A 656 35.80 11.16 58.05
C PRO A 656 37.12 11.64 57.47
N ASP A 657 37.47 11.13 56.30
CA ASP A 657 38.66 11.54 55.56
C ASP A 657 38.62 13.05 55.28
N THR A 658 39.67 13.77 55.67
CA THR A 658 39.83 15.22 55.49
C THR A 658 39.62 15.64 54.05
N ASP A 659 39.99 14.79 53.09
CA ASP A 659 39.80 15.05 51.66
C ASP A 659 38.31 15.02 51.26
N THR A 660 37.54 14.12 51.87
CA THR A 660 36.07 14.02 51.67
C THR A 660 35.37 15.25 52.26
N VAL A 661 35.76 15.68 53.46
CA VAL A 661 35.24 16.91 54.09
C VAL A 661 35.57 18.14 53.23
N CYS A 662 36.81 18.26 52.77
CA CYS A 662 37.22 19.35 51.87
C CYS A 662 36.49 19.31 50.51
N TRP A 663 36.14 18.13 50.01
CA TRP A 663 35.36 17.99 48.78
C TRP A 663 33.89 18.43 48.96
N VAL A 664 33.26 18.07 50.07
CA VAL A 664 31.90 18.54 50.42
C VAL A 664 31.86 20.05 50.55
N LEU A 665 32.83 20.66 51.24
CA LEU A 665 32.88 22.13 51.39
C LEU A 665 33.08 22.86 50.05
N ARG A 666 33.95 22.34 49.17
CA ARG A 666 34.16 22.89 47.82
C ARG A 666 32.92 22.81 46.94
N THR A 667 32.22 21.68 46.96
CA THR A 667 30.99 21.48 46.18
C THR A 667 29.82 22.30 46.75
N ALA A 668 29.73 22.45 48.07
CA ALA A 668 28.76 23.32 48.73
C ALA A 668 28.98 24.80 48.37
N GLU A 669 30.23 25.27 48.39
CA GLU A 669 30.59 26.61 47.92
C GLU A 669 30.17 26.83 46.46
N ARG A 670 30.48 25.87 45.58
CA ARG A 670 30.11 25.93 44.16
C ARG A 670 28.59 26.00 43.99
N ALA A 671 27.84 25.19 44.73
CA ALA A 671 26.38 25.21 44.74
C ALA A 671 25.83 26.57 45.22
N LEU A 672 26.31 27.10 46.35
CA LEU A 672 25.89 28.42 46.88
C LEU A 672 26.11 29.54 45.86
N ARG A 673 27.29 29.56 45.21
CA ARG A 673 27.61 30.56 44.18
C ARG A 673 26.69 30.48 42.95
N CYS A 674 26.12 29.31 42.66
CA CYS A 674 25.18 29.12 41.56
C CYS A 674 23.71 29.40 41.96
N ILE A 675 23.27 28.97 43.14
CA ILE A 675 21.85 29.06 43.55
C ILE A 675 21.44 30.47 44.01
N VAL A 676 22.36 31.23 44.61
CA VAL A 676 22.06 32.58 45.13
C VAL A 676 21.69 33.56 44.00
N PRO A 677 22.47 33.67 42.90
CA PRO A 677 22.06 34.49 41.74
C PRO A 677 20.79 33.99 41.06
N PHE A 678 20.55 32.68 41.09
CA PHE A 678 19.40 32.05 40.43
C PHE A 678 18.09 32.19 41.22
N ARG A 679 18.15 32.61 42.49
CA ARG A 679 17.00 32.79 43.40
C ARG A 679 16.21 31.49 43.62
N VAL A 680 16.94 30.44 43.99
CA VAL A 680 16.39 29.15 44.46
C VAL A 680 15.59 29.34 45.76
N HIS A 681 14.70 28.40 46.06
CA HIS A 681 13.85 28.47 47.26
C HIS A 681 14.65 28.65 48.58
N PRO A 682 14.17 29.47 49.54
CA PRO A 682 14.84 29.72 50.82
C PRO A 682 15.24 28.46 51.59
N VAL A 683 14.35 27.46 51.65
CA VAL A 683 14.58 26.20 52.37
C VAL A 683 15.82 25.48 51.85
N THR A 684 16.00 25.46 50.53
CA THR A 684 17.15 24.83 49.88
C THR A 684 18.44 25.54 50.28
N VAL A 685 18.45 26.88 50.27
CA VAL A 685 19.62 27.67 50.68
C VAL A 685 19.92 27.49 52.17
N PHE A 686 18.91 27.54 53.04
CA PHE A 686 19.07 27.31 54.47
C PHE A 686 19.61 25.92 54.77
N THR A 687 19.11 24.90 54.10
CA THR A 687 19.60 23.52 54.24
C THR A 687 21.07 23.42 53.86
N LEU A 688 21.44 23.99 52.70
CA LEU A 688 22.81 23.94 52.19
C LEU A 688 23.79 24.71 53.08
N VAL A 689 23.41 25.90 53.55
CA VAL A 689 24.22 26.70 54.50
C VAL A 689 24.38 25.96 55.82
N THR A 690 23.30 25.40 56.37
CA THR A 690 23.34 24.66 57.64
C THR A 690 24.25 23.44 57.54
N GLN A 691 24.06 22.62 56.50
CA GLN A 691 24.87 21.43 56.25
C GLN A 691 26.35 21.79 55.99
N MET A 692 26.62 22.88 55.26
CA MET A 692 27.99 23.33 55.03
C MET A 692 28.69 23.76 56.33
N VAL A 693 27.99 24.47 57.22
CA VAL A 693 28.53 24.86 58.54
C VAL A 693 28.76 23.63 59.42
N ASP A 694 27.79 22.71 59.47
CA ASP A 694 27.90 21.49 60.26
C ASP A 694 29.09 20.62 59.79
N VAL A 695 29.36 20.57 58.49
CA VAL A 695 30.53 19.87 57.92
C VAL A 695 31.83 20.63 58.21
N ALA A 696 31.84 21.96 58.13
CA ALA A 696 33.03 22.76 58.41
C ALA A 696 33.46 22.68 59.88
N LEU A 697 32.51 22.60 60.81
CA LEU A 697 32.78 22.45 62.25
C LEU A 697 33.38 21.09 62.63
N ARG A 698 33.30 20.07 61.74
CA ARG A 698 33.98 18.77 61.94
C ARG A 698 35.50 18.87 61.79
N LEU A 699 36.00 19.93 61.16
CA LEU A 699 37.45 20.18 61.07
C LEU A 699 38.00 20.68 62.41
N PRO A 700 39.24 20.30 62.78
CA PRO A 700 39.91 20.83 63.96
C PRO A 700 39.92 22.37 63.96
N ALA A 701 39.83 23.02 65.13
CA ALA A 701 39.71 24.48 65.25
C ALA A 701 40.77 25.28 64.47
N GLY A 702 41.98 24.74 64.29
CA GLY A 702 43.05 25.37 63.49
C GLY A 702 42.93 25.20 61.96
N GLN A 703 41.99 24.37 61.48
CA GLN A 703 41.72 24.07 60.07
C GLN A 703 40.31 24.50 59.64
N GLN A 704 39.55 25.14 60.53
CA GLN A 704 38.22 25.64 60.20
C GLN A 704 38.30 26.77 59.17
N PRO A 705 37.62 26.65 58.02
CA PRO A 705 37.77 27.58 56.91
C PRO A 705 36.91 28.84 57.11
N SER A 706 37.42 29.81 57.88
CA SER A 706 36.80 31.12 58.10
C SER A 706 36.55 31.91 56.80
N GLN A 707 37.25 31.56 55.72
CA GLN A 707 37.04 32.11 54.36
C GLN A 707 35.61 31.93 53.81
N PHE A 708 34.81 30.99 54.33
CA PHE A 708 33.43 30.79 53.89
C PHE A 708 32.40 31.69 54.59
N VAL A 709 32.74 32.31 55.73
CA VAL A 709 31.83 33.18 56.51
C VAL A 709 31.22 34.31 55.65
N PRO A 710 31.96 35.02 54.77
CA PRO A 710 31.38 36.03 53.90
C PRO A 710 30.36 35.47 52.90
N LEU A 711 30.64 34.29 52.31
CA LEU A 711 29.74 33.64 51.35
C LEU A 711 28.44 33.20 52.01
N LEU A 712 28.53 32.57 53.19
CA LEU A 712 27.38 32.08 53.95
C LEU A 712 26.50 33.25 54.43
N SER A 713 27.13 34.31 54.95
CA SER A 713 26.43 35.51 55.39
C SER A 713 25.72 36.21 54.23
N HIS A 714 26.40 36.33 53.08
CA HIS A 714 25.82 36.89 51.86
C HIS A 714 24.65 36.05 51.34
N ALA A 715 24.75 34.72 51.32
CA ALA A 715 23.67 33.83 50.90
C ALA A 715 22.41 34.01 51.77
N LEU A 716 22.58 34.09 53.10
CA LEU A 716 21.48 34.33 54.04
C LEU A 716 20.84 35.71 53.84
N GLU A 717 21.64 36.76 53.62
CA GLU A 717 21.13 38.11 53.33
C GLU A 717 20.36 38.16 52.00
N MET A 718 20.86 37.49 50.96
CA MET A 718 20.20 37.43 49.66
C MET A 718 18.85 36.73 49.73
N VAL A 719 18.72 35.65 50.52
CA VAL A 719 17.43 34.99 50.76
C VAL A 719 16.43 35.92 51.44
N LEU A 720 16.86 36.67 52.46
CA LEU A 720 16.01 37.59 53.22
C LEU A 720 15.57 38.82 52.42
N THR A 721 16.36 39.24 51.43
CA THR A 721 16.03 40.36 50.54
C THR A 721 15.13 39.95 49.38
N CYS A 722 15.32 38.75 48.83
CA CYS A 722 14.57 38.28 47.65
C CYS A 722 13.17 37.73 47.98
N HIS A 723 12.89 37.32 49.23
CA HIS A 723 11.61 36.72 49.64
C HIS A 723 10.91 37.50 50.76
N SER A 724 10.46 38.71 50.43
CA SER A 724 9.91 39.69 51.38
C SER A 724 8.55 39.32 51.99
N ALA A 725 7.75 38.47 51.32
CA ALA A 725 6.41 38.09 51.77
C ALA A 725 6.41 37.21 53.04
N ASP A 726 7.39 36.31 53.18
CA ASP A 726 7.53 35.38 54.32
C ASP A 726 8.70 35.75 55.24
N ARG A 727 9.14 37.01 55.19
CA ARG A 727 10.30 37.53 55.90
C ARG A 727 10.37 37.14 57.39
N PRO A 728 9.30 37.24 58.23
CA PRO A 728 9.42 36.91 59.65
C PRO A 728 9.75 35.44 59.93
N LYS A 729 9.21 34.50 59.13
CA LYS A 729 9.52 33.07 59.27
C LYS A 729 10.97 32.77 58.88
N HIS A 730 11.42 33.34 57.76
CA HIS A 730 12.78 33.17 57.26
C HIS A 730 13.83 33.86 58.15
N THR A 731 13.50 34.97 58.81
CA THR A 731 14.42 35.65 59.75
C THR A 731 14.73 34.81 60.98
N ALA A 732 13.74 34.07 61.52
CA ALA A 732 13.96 33.20 62.67
C ALA A 732 14.91 32.04 62.32
N HIS A 733 14.68 31.39 61.18
CA HIS A 733 15.56 30.32 60.68
C HIS A 733 16.99 30.83 60.37
N ALA A 734 17.09 31.98 59.69
CA ALA A 734 18.39 32.58 59.37
C ALA A 734 19.18 33.01 60.62
N ALA A 735 18.51 33.42 61.72
CA ALA A 735 19.17 33.78 62.97
C ALA A 735 19.86 32.57 63.63
N VAL A 736 19.18 31.42 63.68
CA VAL A 736 19.76 30.16 64.19
C VAL A 736 20.98 29.74 63.36
N ILE A 737 20.89 29.88 62.03
CA ILE A 737 22.00 29.53 61.14
C ILE A 737 23.17 30.52 61.31
N ARG A 738 22.90 31.83 61.47
CA ARG A 738 23.94 32.83 61.73
C ARG A 738 24.72 32.55 63.01
N GLU A 739 24.04 32.15 64.08
CA GLU A 739 24.72 31.77 65.33
C GLU A 739 25.70 30.61 65.11
N LYS A 740 25.29 29.60 64.33
CA LYS A 740 26.20 28.52 63.91
C LYS A 740 27.35 29.01 63.00
N VAL A 741 27.08 29.90 62.05
CA VAL A 741 28.12 30.47 61.16
C VAL A 741 29.19 31.21 61.98
N MET A 742 28.80 31.89 63.06
CA MET A 742 29.74 32.60 63.94
C MET A 742 30.66 31.67 64.73
N GLN A 743 30.33 30.38 64.87
CA GLN A 743 31.21 29.39 65.51
C GLN A 743 32.42 29.00 64.64
N LEU A 744 32.47 29.44 63.37
CA LEU A 744 33.60 29.27 62.46
C LEU A 744 34.66 30.39 62.58
N LEU A 745 34.41 31.39 63.44
CA LEU A 745 35.32 32.48 63.81
C LEU A 745 35.95 32.19 65.17
#